data_AF-F6ICQ4-F1
#
_entry.id   AF-F6ICQ4-F1
#
_cell.length_a   1.000
_cell.length_b   1.000
_cell.length_c   1.000
_cell.angle_alpha   90.00
_cell.angle_beta   90.00
_cell.angle_gamma   90.00
#
_symmetry.space_group_name_H-M   'P 1'
#
loop_
_entity.id
_entity.type
_entity.pdbx_description
1 polymer ?
#
loop_
_entity_poly.entity_id
_entity_poly.type
_entity_poly.pdbx_seq_one_letter_code
_entity_poly.pdbx_strand_id
1 'polypeptide(L)'
;MSVPVGNPARPLRHPLGAGKDHFSVTRRKLLTGTASAAAATALGELGSPVPSGAAPIPTARDRLWYCQPAREWTEALPVGNGRIGAMVFGGTGLERLQLNEDTLWTGGPYNPVNPSAREALPQIRRLIEQGHFTQAQTLADARLMARPLSQMAYQTFGDLTIAMPHLGTIEQGSYLRELDLDAALAATTFKADGVSWSRKVIASPDHQVIAVHLSADRPGRMHCLVGLGAPHDGVLSIDGGTLIFGGRNNAAHGVEGALRFEARARVLPQGGRISVSDNKLAVEGADAVTILIAMATSYRQFDDVGGDPSQITRSQIEAASRHSFARIAADTAASHRRLYRRVSLDLGETPAAHRPTDERIRTSETSQDSALAALYFQYGRYLLICSSRPGSQPANLQGIWNDSDDPPWGSKYTININTEMNYWPAEPTALGECVAPLVALVRDLAQTGASTAREMYGARGWVAHHNTDLWRATAPIDGAAWGLWPMGGAWLCTHLWDHYDYHRDTAFLRSVYPLLRGAALFFLDTLQRDPASGYLVTNPSISPENEHPGGASVCAGPSVDRQILRDLFAQTARAATILGLDDDLSAQILDTSRRLAPDEIGAQGQLQEWLEDWDSSAPEPHHRHVSHLYGLFPSHQINLDETPDLAMAARKSLELRGDESTGWATAWRANLWARLREGDHAHRILRYLLGPDRTYPNMFDAHPPFQIDGNFGGAAAIAEMLVQCRDDEIRLLPALPRAWPDGSVRGLRIRGACKVSLEWRAGELVCARLVSRIAGMRIVHLNERSAEVELVPGRPVTLNGPLLRT
;
A
#
# COMPACT_ATOMS: atom_id res chain seq x y z
N MET A 1 -12.16 1.04 -68.35
CA MET A 1 -13.01 1.57 -67.26
C MET A 1 -13.18 0.47 -66.24
N SER A 2 -12.40 0.52 -65.17
CA SER A 2 -12.47 -0.43 -64.06
C SER A 2 -11.92 0.25 -62.82
N VAL A 3 -12.72 0.29 -61.77
CA VAL A 3 -12.56 1.03 -60.50
C VAL A 3 -11.37 0.49 -59.67
N PRO A 4 -10.59 1.33 -58.96
CA PRO A 4 -9.42 0.87 -58.21
C PRO A 4 -9.76 0.45 -56.77
N VAL A 5 -8.98 -0.55 -56.33
CA VAL A 5 -9.02 -1.26 -55.05
C VAL A 5 -8.19 -0.49 -54.00
N GLY A 6 -8.74 -0.41 -52.78
CA GLY A 6 -8.11 0.21 -51.61
C GLY A 6 -6.99 -0.62 -51.00
N ASN A 7 -6.01 0.10 -50.45
CA ASN A 7 -4.74 -0.37 -49.89
C ASN A 7 -4.91 -0.78 -48.40
N PRO A 8 -4.39 -1.94 -47.94
CA PRO A 8 -4.41 -2.30 -46.53
C PRO A 8 -3.22 -1.70 -45.74
N ALA A 9 -3.48 -1.42 -44.47
CA ALA A 9 -2.59 -0.78 -43.50
C ALA A 9 -1.28 -1.56 -43.25
N ARG A 10 -0.18 -0.81 -43.10
CA ARG A 10 1.12 -1.30 -42.62
C ARG A 10 1.18 -1.27 -41.08
N PRO A 11 1.85 -2.25 -40.43
CA PRO A 11 2.09 -2.26 -38.99
C PRO A 11 3.24 -1.32 -38.61
N LEU A 12 3.09 -0.61 -37.50
CA LEU A 12 4.12 0.23 -36.88
C LEU A 12 5.19 -0.66 -36.23
N ARG A 13 6.42 -0.54 -36.73
CA ARG A 13 7.64 -1.10 -36.11
C ARG A 13 8.23 -0.05 -35.16
N HIS A 14 8.51 -0.45 -33.92
CA HIS A 14 9.42 0.28 -33.03
C HIS A 14 10.86 0.22 -33.55
N PRO A 15 11.65 1.31 -33.50
CA PRO A 15 13.09 1.23 -33.63
C PRO A 15 13.77 1.24 -32.24
N LEU A 16 14.57 0.20 -32.00
CA LEU A 16 15.68 0.19 -31.06
C LEU A 16 16.91 0.80 -31.74
N GLY A 17 17.70 1.60 -31.01
CA GLY A 17 19.15 1.70 -31.20
C GLY A 17 19.76 3.11 -31.23
N ALA A 18 20.64 3.35 -30.25
CA ALA A 18 21.82 4.25 -30.17
C ALA A 18 21.76 5.14 -28.91
N GLY A 19 22.76 5.27 -28.05
CA GLY A 19 24.11 4.72 -27.99
C GLY A 19 24.65 4.90 -26.56
N LYS A 20 25.63 4.05 -26.20
CA LYS A 20 26.35 4.09 -24.93
C LYS A 20 27.42 5.18 -25.01
N ASP A 21 27.46 6.09 -24.05
CA ASP A 21 28.67 6.86 -23.75
C ASP A 21 29.05 6.68 -22.28
N HIS A 22 30.21 6.05 -22.10
CA HIS A 22 30.91 5.86 -20.84
C HIS A 22 31.65 7.15 -20.47
N PHE A 23 31.37 7.72 -19.30
CA PHE A 23 32.29 8.66 -18.64
C PHE A 23 33.08 7.92 -17.54
N SER A 24 34.30 7.52 -17.90
CA SER A 24 35.33 7.13 -16.93
C SER A 24 36.08 8.38 -16.45
N VAL A 25 36.10 8.63 -15.14
CA VAL A 25 37.06 9.57 -14.54
C VAL A 25 37.97 8.78 -13.60
N THR A 26 39.21 8.60 -14.04
CA THR A 26 40.25 7.86 -13.32
C THR A 26 41.00 8.73 -12.31
N ARG A 27 41.28 8.13 -11.16
CA ARG A 27 42.14 8.60 -10.06
C ARG A 27 43.57 8.91 -10.54
N ARG A 28 43.99 10.18 -10.50
CA ARG A 28 45.37 10.60 -10.11
C ARG A 28 45.51 12.12 -10.10
N LYS A 29 45.60 12.70 -8.90
CA LYS A 29 46.57 13.74 -8.47
C LYS A 29 46.11 14.34 -7.15
N LEU A 30 46.75 13.94 -6.03
CA LEU A 30 47.05 14.82 -4.91
C LEU A 30 47.98 14.10 -3.91
N LEU A 31 49.27 14.35 -4.10
CA LEU A 31 50.34 14.42 -3.08
C LEU A 31 50.65 15.93 -3.01
N THR A 32 50.92 16.62 -1.91
CA THR A 32 51.67 16.34 -0.68
C THR A 32 51.50 17.59 0.21
N GLY A 33 51.57 17.46 1.54
CA GLY A 33 51.73 18.63 2.42
C GLY A 33 51.44 18.38 3.90
N THR A 34 52.27 17.59 4.57
CA THR A 34 52.30 17.41 6.03
C THR A 34 53.42 18.24 6.65
N ALA A 35 53.14 18.95 7.76
CA ALA A 35 53.98 19.21 8.96
C ALA A 35 53.47 20.48 9.66
N SER A 36 53.50 20.69 10.98
CA SER A 36 53.67 19.89 12.20
C SER A 36 53.34 20.84 13.38
N ALA A 37 52.98 20.26 14.52
CA ALA A 37 52.45 20.89 15.73
C ALA A 37 53.40 21.84 16.49
N ALA A 38 52.84 22.74 17.33
CA ALA A 38 53.25 22.96 18.73
C ALA A 38 52.23 23.82 19.51
N ALA A 39 52.05 23.48 20.80
CA ALA A 39 51.21 24.08 21.85
C ALA A 39 51.72 25.49 22.30
N ALA A 40 51.09 26.32 23.14
CA ALA A 40 50.13 26.13 24.25
C ALA A 40 49.51 27.50 24.71
N THR A 41 48.57 27.39 25.66
CA THR A 41 48.14 28.35 26.73
C THR A 41 47.18 29.52 26.44
N ALA A 42 45.93 29.28 26.86
CA ALA A 42 45.03 30.08 27.72
C ALA A 42 45.10 31.63 27.76
N LEU A 43 43.95 32.26 27.53
CA LEU A 43 43.37 33.36 28.32
C LEU A 43 41.89 33.52 27.90
N GLY A 44 40.99 33.57 28.89
CA GLY A 44 39.58 33.87 28.68
C GLY A 44 39.33 35.37 28.61
N GLU A 45 38.31 35.78 27.86
CA GLU A 45 37.18 36.59 28.30
C GLU A 45 36.31 37.08 27.12
N LEU A 46 35.00 37.04 27.34
CA LEU A 46 33.95 37.92 26.79
C LEU A 46 33.67 37.86 25.27
N GLY A 47 32.90 36.84 24.87
CA GLY A 47 32.15 36.83 23.61
C GLY A 47 30.70 37.28 23.83
N SER A 48 30.29 38.34 23.12
CA SER A 48 28.97 38.96 23.08
C SER A 48 27.80 37.97 22.84
N PRO A 49 26.56 38.29 23.27
CA PRO A 49 25.42 37.41 23.06
C PRO A 49 25.10 37.32 21.55
N VAL A 50 25.16 36.11 21.01
CA VAL A 50 24.63 35.78 19.69
C VAL A 50 23.11 35.91 19.75
N PRO A 51 22.45 36.63 18.81
CA PRO A 51 21.00 36.71 18.78
C PRO A 51 20.39 35.33 18.53
N SER A 52 19.66 34.85 19.52
CA SER A 52 18.75 33.71 19.45
C SER A 52 17.65 34.02 18.43
N GLY A 53 17.81 33.52 17.20
CA GLY A 53 16.86 33.72 16.09
C GLY A 53 16.70 32.52 15.16
N ALA A 54 17.11 31.31 15.58
CA ALA A 54 16.73 30.08 14.89
C ALA A 54 15.44 29.55 15.52
N ALA A 55 14.42 29.31 14.69
CA ALA A 55 13.23 28.58 15.11
C ALA A 55 13.66 27.23 15.72
N PRO A 56 13.08 26.80 16.86
CA PRO A 56 13.40 25.49 17.42
C PRO A 56 13.03 24.42 16.39
N ILE A 57 14.01 23.63 15.97
CA ILE A 57 13.81 22.47 15.10
C ILE A 57 12.89 21.51 15.88
N PRO A 58 11.64 21.29 15.45
CA PRO A 58 10.75 20.32 16.08
C PRO A 58 11.39 18.94 15.97
N THR A 59 11.29 18.12 17.02
CA THR A 59 11.91 16.78 17.05
C THR A 59 11.52 15.97 15.79
N ALA A 60 12.51 15.64 14.97
CA ALA A 60 12.38 15.21 13.57
C ALA A 60 11.76 13.80 13.35
N ARG A 61 11.31 13.14 14.42
CA ARG A 61 10.99 11.70 14.42
C ARG A 61 9.77 11.30 13.57
N ASP A 62 8.80 12.20 13.41
CA ASP A 62 7.54 11.93 12.70
C ASP A 62 7.20 13.02 11.66
N ARG A 63 8.22 13.56 10.99
CA ARG A 63 8.06 14.65 10.02
C ARG A 63 8.80 14.40 8.72
N LEU A 64 8.10 14.61 7.61
CA LEU A 64 8.74 14.84 6.32
C LEU A 64 8.88 16.34 6.15
N TRP A 65 10.05 16.85 5.74
CA TRP A 65 10.23 18.30 5.60
C TRP A 65 11.26 18.68 4.52
N TYR A 66 11.07 19.85 3.93
CA TYR A 66 11.76 20.32 2.73
C TYR A 66 11.93 21.83 2.73
N CYS A 67 13.03 22.30 2.11
CA CYS A 67 13.40 23.72 2.01
C CYS A 67 12.94 24.36 0.69
N GLN A 68 12.13 23.66 -0.11
CA GLN A 68 11.66 24.10 -1.42
C GLN A 68 10.23 23.62 -1.72
N PRO A 69 9.45 24.35 -2.52
CA PRO A 69 8.19 23.86 -3.09
C PRO A 69 8.38 22.60 -3.93
N ALA A 70 7.35 21.77 -4.00
CA ALA A 70 7.28 20.69 -4.97
C ALA A 70 7.16 21.24 -6.40
N ARG A 71 7.92 20.66 -7.32
CA ARG A 71 7.85 20.90 -8.77
C ARG A 71 7.13 19.76 -9.47
N GLU A 72 7.25 18.55 -8.94
CA GLU A 72 6.64 17.33 -9.46
C GLU A 72 5.64 16.75 -8.45
N TRP A 73 4.71 15.94 -8.93
CA TRP A 73 3.68 15.33 -8.10
C TRP A 73 4.27 14.41 -7.01
N THR A 74 5.34 13.69 -7.35
CA THR A 74 6.14 12.83 -6.44
C THR A 74 7.00 13.61 -5.44
N GLU A 75 6.97 14.95 -5.47
CA GLU A 75 7.53 15.81 -4.43
C GLU A 75 6.44 16.37 -3.51
N ALA A 76 5.17 16.36 -3.92
CA ALA A 76 4.04 16.88 -3.16
C ALA A 76 3.68 15.98 -1.96
N LEU A 77 3.07 16.56 -0.93
CA LEU A 77 2.76 15.88 0.33
C LEU A 77 1.33 15.35 0.34
N PRO A 78 1.10 14.04 0.58
CA PRO A 78 -0.23 13.48 0.66
C PRO A 78 -0.91 13.82 1.99
N VAL A 79 -2.16 14.26 1.91
CA VAL A 79 -3.13 14.23 3.01
C VAL A 79 -4.35 13.41 2.59
N GLY A 80 -4.99 12.72 3.53
CA GLY A 80 -6.17 11.91 3.24
C GLY A 80 -6.96 11.57 4.50
N ASN A 81 -8.25 11.31 4.35
CA ASN A 81 -9.13 10.90 5.46
C ASN A 81 -9.68 9.48 5.31
N GLY A 82 -9.10 8.69 4.41
CA GLY A 82 -9.59 7.39 3.96
C GLY A 82 -10.38 7.46 2.66
N ARG A 83 -11.17 8.52 2.45
CA ARG A 83 -12.09 8.66 1.31
C ARG A 83 -11.67 9.76 0.32
N ILE A 84 -11.37 10.95 0.83
CA ILE A 84 -10.86 12.07 0.02
C ILE A 84 -9.41 12.35 0.37
N GLY A 85 -8.64 12.72 -0.65
CA GLY A 85 -7.21 12.99 -0.55
C GLY A 85 -6.80 14.23 -1.34
N ALA A 86 -5.65 14.78 -0.96
CA ALA A 86 -4.99 15.79 -1.75
C ALA A 86 -3.46 15.64 -1.71
N MET A 87 -2.81 16.05 -2.79
CA MET A 87 -1.36 16.20 -2.89
C MET A 87 -1.01 17.68 -2.85
N VAL A 88 -0.31 18.10 -1.78
CA VAL A 88 -0.03 19.50 -1.45
C VAL A 88 1.35 19.90 -1.97
N PHE A 89 1.41 20.85 -2.91
CA PHE A 89 2.65 21.23 -3.59
C PHE A 89 3.50 22.23 -2.79
N GLY A 90 2.88 23.13 -2.04
CA GLY A 90 3.60 24.13 -1.25
C GLY A 90 4.14 25.33 -2.06
N GLY A 91 3.65 25.59 -3.27
CA GLY A 91 4.07 26.74 -4.07
C GLY A 91 3.70 28.08 -3.41
N THR A 92 4.63 29.03 -3.34
CA THR A 92 4.42 30.30 -2.60
C THR A 92 3.47 31.26 -3.32
N GLY A 93 3.73 31.55 -4.59
CA GLY A 93 2.90 32.45 -5.43
C GLY A 93 1.70 31.76 -6.08
N LEU A 94 1.81 30.46 -6.35
CA LEU A 94 0.74 29.62 -6.86
C LEU A 94 0.76 28.29 -6.12
N GLU A 95 -0.25 28.06 -5.28
CA GLU A 95 -0.48 26.76 -4.66
C GLU A 95 -1.29 25.87 -5.59
N ARG A 96 -0.99 24.57 -5.54
CA ARG A 96 -1.76 23.51 -6.18
C ARG A 96 -2.03 22.42 -5.15
N LEU A 97 -3.30 22.09 -4.95
CA LEU A 97 -3.72 20.86 -4.30
C LEU A 97 -4.36 20.00 -5.39
N GLN A 98 -3.68 18.93 -5.80
CA GLN A 98 -4.30 17.91 -6.65
C GLN A 98 -5.23 17.05 -5.77
N LEU A 99 -6.45 16.79 -6.24
CA LEU A 99 -7.57 16.27 -5.45
C LEU A 99 -8.02 14.88 -5.91
N ASN A 100 -8.46 14.07 -4.95
CA ASN A 100 -8.98 12.72 -5.18
C ASN A 100 -10.18 12.39 -4.30
N GLU A 101 -11.07 11.55 -4.82
CA GLU A 101 -12.22 10.95 -4.12
C GLU A 101 -12.24 9.46 -4.51
N ASP A 102 -12.15 8.56 -3.52
CA ASP A 102 -11.87 7.13 -3.68
C ASP A 102 -12.88 6.33 -4.52
N THR A 103 -14.05 6.90 -4.82
CA THR A 103 -15.09 6.30 -5.69
C THR A 103 -15.17 6.92 -7.08
N LEU A 104 -14.30 7.85 -7.46
CA LEU A 104 -14.24 8.37 -8.84
C LEU A 104 -13.39 7.48 -9.76
N TRP A 105 -14.07 6.61 -10.50
CA TRP A 105 -13.47 5.66 -11.46
C TRP A 105 -14.14 5.78 -12.82
N THR A 106 -13.54 5.28 -13.89
CA THR A 106 -14.19 5.21 -15.21
C THR A 106 -15.34 4.19 -15.24
N GLY A 107 -16.18 4.28 -16.28
CA GLY A 107 -17.26 3.33 -16.55
C GLY A 107 -18.41 3.35 -15.54
N GLY A 108 -19.04 2.18 -15.38
CA GLY A 108 -20.24 1.96 -14.58
C GLY A 108 -20.36 0.49 -14.21
N PRO A 109 -21.42 0.08 -13.48
CA PRO A 109 -21.66 -1.33 -13.19
C PRO A 109 -21.67 -2.18 -14.47
N TYR A 110 -20.92 -3.28 -14.48
CA TYR A 110 -20.81 -4.17 -15.64
C TYR A 110 -20.57 -5.63 -15.22
N ASN A 111 -20.87 -6.57 -16.12
CA ASN A 111 -20.64 -8.00 -15.90
C ASN A 111 -19.44 -8.47 -16.76
N PRO A 112 -18.32 -8.91 -16.16
CA PRO A 112 -17.13 -9.31 -16.90
C PRO A 112 -17.18 -10.76 -17.40
N VAL A 113 -18.24 -11.53 -17.10
CA VAL A 113 -18.35 -12.95 -17.43
C VAL A 113 -18.25 -13.19 -18.94
N ASN A 114 -17.39 -14.13 -19.33
CA ASN A 114 -17.33 -14.62 -20.70
C ASN A 114 -18.20 -15.88 -20.86
N PRO A 115 -19.30 -15.83 -21.63
CA PRO A 115 -20.21 -16.97 -21.78
C PRO A 115 -19.59 -18.18 -22.51
N SER A 116 -18.47 -17.99 -23.22
CA SER A 116 -17.77 -19.09 -23.91
C SER A 116 -16.77 -19.86 -23.03
N ALA A 117 -16.50 -19.37 -21.82
CA ALA A 117 -15.50 -19.92 -20.91
C ALA A 117 -15.77 -21.38 -20.54
N ARG A 118 -17.00 -21.67 -20.10
CA ARG A 118 -17.37 -22.99 -19.61
C ARG A 118 -17.25 -24.08 -20.66
N GLU A 119 -17.59 -23.77 -21.91
CA GLU A 119 -17.49 -24.71 -23.03
C GLU A 119 -16.03 -24.99 -23.40
N ALA A 120 -15.16 -23.97 -23.34
CA ALA A 120 -13.75 -24.11 -23.71
C ALA A 120 -12.88 -24.77 -22.63
N LEU A 121 -13.27 -24.65 -21.35
CA LEU A 121 -12.46 -25.09 -20.20
C LEU A 121 -12.00 -26.56 -20.27
N PRO A 122 -12.84 -27.56 -20.63
CA PRO A 122 -12.38 -28.94 -20.75
C PRO A 122 -11.29 -29.15 -21.81
N GLN A 123 -11.34 -28.39 -22.92
CA GLN A 123 -10.31 -28.47 -23.96
C GLN A 123 -8.99 -27.86 -23.48
N ILE A 124 -9.04 -26.71 -22.80
CA ILE A 124 -7.87 -26.04 -22.24
C ILE A 124 -7.15 -26.97 -21.26
N ARG A 125 -7.90 -27.61 -20.34
CA ARG A 125 -7.35 -28.58 -19.37
C ARG A 125 -6.64 -29.74 -20.05
N ARG A 126 -7.26 -30.34 -21.07
CA ARG A 126 -6.66 -31.43 -21.86
C ARG A 126 -5.38 -31.01 -22.58
N LEU A 127 -5.32 -29.78 -23.11
CA LEU A 127 -4.11 -29.28 -23.76
C LEU A 127 -2.96 -29.10 -22.77
N ILE A 128 -3.23 -28.60 -21.56
CA ILE A 128 -2.23 -28.50 -20.49
C ILE A 128 -1.73 -29.88 -20.07
N GLU A 129 -2.64 -30.84 -19.84
CA GLU A 129 -2.30 -32.23 -19.51
C GLU A 129 -1.43 -32.92 -20.59
N GLN A 130 -1.59 -32.53 -21.86
CA GLN A 130 -0.82 -33.07 -22.99
C GLN A 130 0.50 -32.31 -23.24
N GLY A 131 0.83 -31.30 -22.43
CA GLY A 131 2.02 -30.46 -22.61
C GLY A 131 1.91 -29.46 -23.77
N HIS A 132 0.70 -29.22 -24.29
CA HIS A 132 0.42 -28.26 -25.38
C HIS A 132 0.12 -26.86 -24.82
N PHE A 133 1.02 -26.34 -23.98
CA PHE A 133 0.78 -25.12 -23.19
C PHE A 133 0.50 -23.87 -24.03
N THR A 134 1.26 -23.60 -25.09
CA THR A 134 1.01 -22.45 -25.98
C THR A 134 -0.36 -22.51 -26.66
N GLN A 135 -0.81 -23.71 -27.05
CA GLN A 135 -2.15 -23.91 -27.61
C GLN A 135 -3.24 -23.70 -26.56
N ALA A 136 -3.01 -24.17 -25.34
CA ALA A 136 -3.91 -23.94 -24.20
C ALA A 136 -4.05 -22.45 -23.89
N GLN A 137 -2.93 -21.71 -23.84
CA GLN A 137 -2.92 -20.27 -23.59
C GLN A 137 -3.67 -19.50 -24.67
N THR A 138 -3.40 -19.80 -25.95
CA THR A 138 -4.09 -19.17 -27.09
C THR A 138 -5.61 -19.40 -27.02
N LEU A 139 -6.03 -20.62 -26.67
CA LEU A 139 -7.45 -20.92 -26.51
C LEU A 139 -8.06 -20.22 -25.29
N ALA A 140 -7.31 -20.13 -24.19
CA ALA A 140 -7.73 -19.41 -22.99
C ALA A 140 -7.89 -17.91 -23.27
N ASP A 141 -6.94 -17.27 -23.95
CA ASP A 141 -7.03 -15.87 -24.38
C ASP A 141 -8.31 -15.61 -25.20
N ALA A 142 -8.63 -16.52 -26.12
CA ALA A 142 -9.78 -16.37 -27.00
C ALA A 142 -11.14 -16.60 -26.30
N ARG A 143 -11.20 -17.47 -25.28
CA ARG A 143 -12.49 -18.03 -24.79
C ARG A 143 -12.69 -17.97 -23.27
N LEU A 144 -11.63 -17.84 -22.48
CA LEU A 144 -11.68 -17.88 -21.02
C LEU A 144 -11.47 -16.50 -20.35
N MET A 145 -10.94 -15.52 -21.08
CA MET A 145 -10.75 -14.15 -20.58
C MET A 145 -12.04 -13.33 -20.51
N ALA A 146 -12.07 -12.33 -19.64
CA ALA A 146 -13.22 -11.46 -19.38
C ALA A 146 -13.72 -10.70 -20.62
N ARG A 147 -14.97 -10.23 -20.54
CA ARG A 147 -15.57 -9.32 -21.51
C ARG A 147 -16.26 -8.17 -20.79
N PRO A 148 -15.78 -6.92 -20.89
CA PRO A 148 -14.57 -6.48 -21.59
C PRO A 148 -13.28 -7.10 -21.02
N LEU A 149 -12.23 -7.13 -21.85
CA LEU A 149 -10.91 -7.69 -21.47
C LEU A 149 -10.15 -6.80 -20.47
N SER A 150 -10.53 -5.53 -20.34
CA SER A 150 -9.90 -4.58 -19.41
C SER A 150 -10.94 -4.08 -18.39
N GLN A 151 -10.47 -3.78 -17.19
CA GLN A 151 -11.25 -3.20 -16.08
C GLN A 151 -11.23 -1.67 -16.10
N MET A 152 -12.07 -1.07 -15.25
CA MET A 152 -12.14 0.38 -15.12
C MET A 152 -10.98 0.95 -14.29
N ALA A 153 -10.62 2.20 -14.58
CA ALA A 153 -9.47 2.88 -13.99
C ALA A 153 -9.93 3.94 -12.96
N TYR A 154 -9.17 4.09 -11.89
CA TYR A 154 -9.34 5.19 -10.94
C TYR A 154 -8.96 6.52 -11.59
N GLN A 155 -9.65 7.62 -11.25
CA GLN A 155 -9.42 8.92 -11.88
C GLN A 155 -9.02 9.99 -10.86
N THR A 156 -8.20 10.95 -11.31
CA THR A 156 -8.00 12.20 -10.57
C THR A 156 -9.31 12.96 -10.44
N PHE A 157 -9.56 13.66 -9.34
CA PHE A 157 -10.70 14.56 -9.27
C PHE A 157 -10.40 15.89 -10.00
N GLY A 158 -9.15 16.35 -9.95
CA GLY A 158 -8.73 17.63 -10.48
C GLY A 158 -7.84 18.40 -9.51
N ASP A 159 -7.93 19.72 -9.53
CA ASP A 159 -7.04 20.63 -8.81
C ASP A 159 -7.78 21.79 -8.16
N LEU A 160 -7.44 22.09 -6.90
CA LEU A 160 -7.65 23.42 -6.32
C LEU A 160 -6.38 24.24 -6.51
N THR A 161 -6.52 25.47 -7.01
CA THR A 161 -5.41 26.42 -7.15
C THR A 161 -5.63 27.65 -6.28
N ILE A 162 -4.55 28.17 -5.69
CA ILE A 162 -4.58 29.41 -4.92
C ILE A 162 -3.45 30.30 -5.41
N ALA A 163 -3.77 31.32 -6.21
CA ALA A 163 -2.80 32.29 -6.67
C ALA A 163 -2.73 33.49 -5.70
N MET A 164 -1.51 33.95 -5.43
CA MET A 164 -1.19 35.07 -4.54
C MET A 164 -0.59 36.22 -5.36
N PRO A 165 -1.39 36.97 -6.14
CA PRO A 165 -0.89 37.90 -7.17
C PRO A 165 -0.11 39.11 -6.63
N HIS A 166 -0.29 39.43 -5.35
CA HIS A 166 0.39 40.55 -4.68
C HIS A 166 1.44 40.07 -3.68
N LEU A 167 1.93 38.83 -3.85
CA LEU A 167 2.99 38.31 -3.02
C LEU A 167 4.32 39.01 -3.34
N GLY A 168 4.99 39.46 -2.28
CA GLY A 168 6.30 40.11 -2.37
C GLY A 168 7.45 39.17 -2.71
N THR A 169 8.68 39.66 -2.56
CA THR A 169 9.88 38.84 -2.77
C THR A 169 10.07 37.87 -1.61
N ILE A 170 10.24 36.57 -1.92
CA ILE A 170 10.48 35.55 -0.89
C ILE A 170 11.88 35.73 -0.30
N GLU A 171 11.97 35.81 1.03
CA GLU A 171 13.25 35.90 1.73
C GLU A 171 14.03 34.58 1.63
N GLN A 172 15.30 34.65 1.25
CA GLN A 172 16.16 33.48 1.08
C GLN A 172 16.27 32.68 2.40
N GLY A 173 16.10 31.36 2.31
CA GLY A 173 16.18 30.46 3.46
C GLY A 173 15.00 30.51 4.43
N SER A 174 13.94 31.30 4.13
CA SER A 174 12.75 31.38 4.98
C SER A 174 11.72 30.29 4.73
N TYR A 175 11.81 29.59 3.58
CA TYR A 175 10.81 28.62 3.15
C TYR A 175 10.98 27.28 3.87
N LEU A 176 9.85 26.73 4.33
CA LEU A 176 9.73 25.39 4.86
C LEU A 176 8.38 24.81 4.45
N ARG A 177 8.36 23.55 3.99
CA ARG A 177 7.14 22.73 3.98
C ARG A 177 7.38 21.45 4.75
N GLU A 178 6.36 21.01 5.46
CA GLU A 178 6.40 19.78 6.25
C GLU A 178 5.09 19.01 6.21
N LEU A 179 5.17 17.71 6.42
CA LEU A 179 4.05 16.84 6.76
C LEU A 179 4.28 16.31 8.18
N ASP A 180 3.46 16.76 9.13
CA ASP A 180 3.43 16.23 10.49
C ASP A 180 2.60 14.94 10.48
N LEU A 181 3.29 13.80 10.57
CA LEU A 181 2.65 12.50 10.52
C LEU A 181 1.80 12.25 11.77
N ASP A 182 2.15 12.79 12.93
CA ASP A 182 1.39 12.60 14.16
C ASP A 182 0.05 13.35 14.15
N ALA A 183 0.04 14.57 13.61
CA ALA A 183 -1.14 15.41 13.51
C ALA A 183 -1.95 15.20 12.20
N ALA A 184 -1.39 14.50 11.21
CA ALA A 184 -1.90 14.40 9.84
C ALA A 184 -2.15 15.79 9.21
N LEU A 185 -1.12 16.63 9.26
CA LEU A 185 -1.20 18.02 8.83
C LEU A 185 -0.01 18.39 7.95
N ALA A 186 -0.29 18.86 6.73
CA ALA A 186 0.71 19.49 5.87
C ALA A 186 0.77 20.99 6.17
N ALA A 187 1.98 21.53 6.32
CA ALA A 187 2.21 22.94 6.55
C ALA A 187 3.21 23.52 5.55
N THR A 188 3.02 24.79 5.18
CA THR A 188 4.01 25.59 4.46
C THR A 188 4.17 26.93 5.15
N THR A 189 5.40 27.36 5.37
CA THR A 189 5.73 28.67 5.93
C THR A 189 6.84 29.33 5.13
N PHE A 190 6.76 30.64 4.94
CA PHE A 190 7.79 31.44 4.28
C PHE A 190 7.62 32.92 4.65
N LYS A 191 8.62 33.75 4.34
CA LYS A 191 8.54 35.20 4.49
C LYS A 191 8.57 35.89 3.13
N ALA A 192 7.73 36.91 2.96
CA ALA A 192 7.74 37.78 1.79
C ALA A 192 7.64 39.24 2.23
N ASP A 193 8.61 40.06 1.84
CA ASP A 193 8.75 41.48 2.23
C ASP A 193 8.54 41.73 3.74
N GLY A 194 9.14 40.90 4.61
CA GLY A 194 9.03 41.00 6.06
C GLY A 194 7.68 40.59 6.65
N VAL A 195 6.79 39.97 5.88
CA VAL A 195 5.51 39.37 6.34
C VAL A 195 5.68 37.86 6.37
N SER A 196 5.34 37.22 7.50
CA SER A 196 5.36 35.76 7.64
C SER A 196 4.03 35.18 7.16
N TRP A 197 4.12 34.18 6.29
CA TRP A 197 2.98 33.47 5.72
C TRP A 197 2.95 32.05 6.25
N SER A 198 1.75 31.55 6.54
CA SER A 198 1.52 30.16 6.92
C SER A 198 0.33 29.61 6.17
N ARG A 199 0.46 28.36 5.73
CA ARG A 199 -0.62 27.57 5.16
C ARG A 199 -0.64 26.21 5.82
N LYS A 200 -1.83 25.73 6.16
CA LYS A 200 -2.06 24.42 6.77
C LYS A 200 -3.15 23.70 6.01
N VAL A 201 -2.93 22.42 5.72
CA VAL A 201 -3.85 21.56 4.97
C VAL A 201 -4.07 20.27 5.75
N ILE A 202 -5.34 19.89 5.93
CA ILE A 202 -5.77 18.65 6.56
C ILE A 202 -6.92 18.02 5.77
N ALA A 203 -7.00 16.71 5.74
CA ALA A 203 -8.19 15.98 5.30
C ALA A 203 -8.90 15.42 6.54
N SER A 204 -10.08 15.94 6.85
CA SER A 204 -10.77 15.63 8.10
C SER A 204 -11.72 14.44 7.95
N PRO A 205 -11.53 13.33 8.70
CA PRO A 205 -12.50 12.23 8.71
C PRO A 205 -13.77 12.58 9.48
N ASP A 206 -13.69 13.47 10.48
CA ASP A 206 -14.82 13.85 11.34
C ASP A 206 -15.75 14.86 10.65
N HIS A 207 -15.19 15.72 9.79
CA HIS A 207 -15.93 16.79 9.10
C HIS A 207 -16.16 16.50 7.61
N GLN A 208 -15.56 15.42 7.08
CA GLN A 208 -15.68 14.98 5.68
C GLN A 208 -15.31 16.07 4.65
N VAL A 209 -14.29 16.88 4.96
CA VAL A 209 -13.74 17.93 4.09
C VAL A 209 -12.21 17.93 4.11
N ILE A 210 -11.60 18.40 3.03
CA ILE A 210 -10.24 18.93 3.08
C ILE A 210 -10.34 20.40 3.49
N ALA A 211 -9.59 20.79 4.52
CA ALA A 211 -9.56 22.17 5.01
C ALA A 211 -8.18 22.79 4.79
N VAL A 212 -8.15 23.93 4.12
CA VAL A 212 -6.96 24.76 3.90
C VAL A 212 -7.11 26.03 4.73
N HIS A 213 -6.08 26.42 5.47
CA HIS A 213 -6.05 27.68 6.20
C HIS A 213 -4.81 28.47 5.83
N LEU A 214 -5.02 29.69 5.33
CA LEU A 214 -3.97 30.63 4.95
C LEU A 214 -4.00 31.82 5.92
N SER A 215 -2.85 32.22 6.42
CA SER A 215 -2.71 33.37 7.32
C SER A 215 -1.43 34.16 7.05
N ALA A 216 -1.47 35.47 7.28
CA ALA A 216 -0.32 36.34 7.33
C ALA A 216 -0.17 36.94 8.75
N ASP A 217 1.04 37.25 9.19
CA ASP A 217 1.30 37.88 10.50
C ASP A 217 1.02 39.40 10.53
N ARG A 218 0.48 39.96 9.45
CA ARG A 218 0.02 41.35 9.35
C ARG A 218 -1.44 41.40 8.87
N PRO A 219 -2.34 42.10 9.60
CA PRO A 219 -3.74 42.25 9.20
C PRO A 219 -3.93 42.84 7.81
N GLY A 220 -5.01 42.45 7.14
CA GLY A 220 -5.42 42.97 5.84
C GLY A 220 -4.48 42.67 4.67
N ARG A 221 -3.52 41.76 4.81
CA ARG A 221 -2.53 41.41 3.77
C ARG A 221 -2.93 40.24 2.89
N MET A 222 -3.99 39.50 3.22
CA MET A 222 -4.39 38.32 2.45
C MET A 222 -5.16 38.72 1.19
N HIS A 223 -4.52 38.53 0.04
CA HIS A 223 -5.12 38.67 -1.28
C HIS A 223 -4.87 37.39 -2.08
N CYS A 224 -5.93 36.69 -2.47
CA CYS A 224 -5.80 35.44 -3.20
C CYS A 224 -6.91 35.23 -4.22
N LEU A 225 -6.58 34.49 -5.28
CA LEU A 225 -7.54 33.98 -6.27
C LEU A 225 -7.63 32.47 -6.10
N VAL A 226 -8.80 31.97 -5.70
CA VAL A 226 -9.08 30.54 -5.54
C VAL A 226 -9.78 30.03 -6.79
N GLY A 227 -9.22 28.99 -7.40
CA GLY A 227 -9.79 28.29 -8.54
C GLY A 227 -9.99 26.81 -8.25
N LEU A 228 -10.97 26.21 -8.94
CA LEU A 228 -11.25 24.78 -8.93
C LEU A 228 -11.35 24.32 -10.39
N GLY A 229 -10.60 23.29 -10.75
CA GLY A 229 -10.61 22.72 -12.09
C GLY A 229 -10.53 21.21 -12.06
N ALA A 230 -11.03 20.57 -13.11
CA ALA A 230 -10.96 19.13 -13.29
C ALA A 230 -10.76 18.83 -14.79
N PRO A 231 -10.14 17.69 -15.14
CA PRO A 231 -9.98 17.29 -16.54
C PRO A 231 -11.26 16.70 -17.16
N HIS A 232 -12.27 16.44 -16.34
CA HIS A 232 -13.55 15.84 -16.74
C HIS A 232 -14.50 16.84 -17.41
N ASP A 233 -15.39 16.31 -18.25
CA ASP A 233 -16.54 17.06 -18.73
C ASP A 233 -17.47 17.44 -17.58
N GLY A 234 -17.66 18.74 -17.39
CA GLY A 234 -18.44 19.26 -16.27
C GLY A 234 -18.74 20.75 -16.37
N VAL A 235 -19.48 21.25 -15.39
CA VAL A 235 -19.88 22.65 -15.28
C VAL A 235 -19.32 23.21 -13.98
N LEU A 236 -18.52 24.28 -14.12
CA LEU A 236 -18.12 25.13 -13.01
C LEU A 236 -19.18 26.21 -12.82
N SER A 237 -19.66 26.37 -11.59
CA SER A 237 -20.54 27.45 -11.19
C SER A 237 -20.08 28.06 -9.86
N ILE A 238 -20.54 29.27 -9.58
CA ILE A 238 -20.20 29.99 -8.35
C ILE A 238 -21.48 30.44 -7.68
N ASP A 239 -21.64 30.06 -6.42
CA ASP A 239 -22.77 30.46 -5.58
C ASP A 239 -22.26 31.12 -4.29
N GLY A 240 -22.40 32.44 -4.22
CA GLY A 240 -21.83 33.27 -3.16
C GLY A 240 -20.31 33.08 -3.06
N GLY A 241 -19.84 32.60 -1.91
CA GLY A 241 -18.43 32.29 -1.65
C GLY A 241 -18.05 30.83 -1.93
N THR A 242 -18.77 30.12 -2.79
CA THR A 242 -18.54 28.68 -3.07
C THR A 242 -18.30 28.45 -4.56
N LEU A 243 -17.18 27.83 -4.92
CA LEU A 243 -16.97 27.22 -6.23
C LEU A 243 -17.60 25.83 -6.25
N ILE A 244 -18.36 25.50 -7.29
CA ILE A 244 -19.04 24.21 -7.45
C ILE A 244 -18.69 23.66 -8.82
N PHE A 245 -18.02 22.51 -8.87
CA PHE A 245 -17.74 21.79 -10.11
C PHE A 245 -18.49 20.46 -10.09
N GLY A 246 -19.44 20.28 -11.01
CA GLY A 246 -20.23 19.06 -11.15
C GLY A 246 -20.09 18.46 -12.55
N GLY A 247 -19.97 17.14 -12.63
CA GLY A 247 -19.72 16.45 -13.90
C GLY A 247 -20.07 14.97 -13.87
N ARG A 248 -19.61 14.25 -14.89
CA ARG A 248 -19.76 12.80 -15.04
C ARG A 248 -18.41 12.18 -15.38
N ASN A 249 -18.14 11.00 -14.83
CA ASN A 249 -16.91 10.25 -15.09
C ASN A 249 -16.80 9.78 -16.55
N ASN A 250 -15.60 9.37 -16.94
CA ASN A 250 -15.32 8.94 -18.32
C ASN A 250 -15.82 7.52 -18.59
N ALA A 251 -16.31 7.26 -19.81
CA ALA A 251 -16.55 5.90 -20.31
C ALA A 251 -15.22 5.19 -20.60
N ALA A 252 -15.17 3.86 -20.49
CA ALA A 252 -13.99 3.08 -20.84
C ALA A 252 -14.35 1.66 -21.29
N HIS A 253 -13.58 1.11 -22.23
CA HIS A 253 -13.70 -0.27 -22.72
C HIS A 253 -15.13 -0.71 -23.14
N GLY A 254 -15.92 0.22 -23.68
CA GLY A 254 -17.31 -0.04 -24.08
C GLY A 254 -18.33 -0.02 -22.94
N VAL A 255 -17.92 0.39 -21.74
CA VAL A 255 -18.78 0.64 -20.58
C VAL A 255 -18.94 2.15 -20.41
N GLU A 256 -20.18 2.62 -20.45
CA GLU A 256 -20.52 4.04 -20.30
C GLU A 256 -20.16 4.55 -18.90
N GLY A 257 -19.67 5.79 -18.80
CA GLY A 257 -19.47 6.46 -17.52
C GLY A 257 -20.81 6.62 -16.81
N ALA A 258 -20.98 6.11 -15.59
CA ALA A 258 -22.26 6.13 -14.87
C ALA A 258 -22.27 7.01 -13.61
N LEU A 259 -21.11 7.46 -13.15
CA LEU A 259 -20.94 8.25 -11.92
C LEU A 259 -21.12 9.73 -12.21
N ARG A 260 -22.10 10.34 -11.55
CA ARG A 260 -22.10 11.80 -11.37
C ARG A 260 -21.16 12.12 -10.22
N PHE A 261 -20.50 13.26 -10.27
CA PHE A 261 -19.68 13.73 -9.16
C PHE A 261 -19.85 15.24 -8.97
N GLU A 262 -19.55 15.72 -7.76
CA GLU A 262 -19.51 17.13 -7.44
C GLU A 262 -18.38 17.43 -6.46
N ALA A 263 -17.69 18.56 -6.67
CA ALA A 263 -16.84 19.20 -5.69
C ALA A 263 -17.39 20.58 -5.33
N ARG A 264 -17.30 20.92 -4.04
CA ARG A 264 -17.58 22.26 -3.52
C ARG A 264 -16.37 22.77 -2.77
N ALA A 265 -15.87 23.94 -3.15
CA ALA A 265 -14.85 24.67 -2.42
C ALA A 265 -15.44 25.97 -1.85
N ARG A 266 -15.72 26.00 -0.55
CA ARG A 266 -16.24 27.17 0.18
C ARG A 266 -15.09 28.01 0.71
N VAL A 267 -15.03 29.27 0.31
CA VAL A 267 -14.01 30.24 0.74
C VAL A 267 -14.59 31.12 1.84
N LEU A 268 -13.93 31.13 3.01
CA LEU A 268 -14.34 31.81 4.23
C LEU A 268 -13.22 32.79 4.66
N PRO A 269 -13.25 34.05 4.20
CA PRO A 269 -12.30 35.06 4.64
C PRO A 269 -12.63 35.57 6.06
N GLN A 270 -11.59 35.87 6.83
CA GLN A 270 -11.68 36.60 8.09
C GLN A 270 -11.37 38.07 7.80
N GLY A 271 -12.39 38.93 7.86
CA GLY A 271 -12.28 40.30 7.34
C GLY A 271 -12.21 40.35 5.81
N GLY A 272 -11.89 41.52 5.26
CA GLY A 272 -11.77 41.73 3.82
C GLY A 272 -13.09 41.59 3.03
N ARG A 273 -12.95 41.42 1.72
CA ARG A 273 -14.08 41.23 0.79
C ARG A 273 -13.82 40.03 -0.13
N ILE A 274 -14.90 39.34 -0.51
CA ILE A 274 -14.90 38.29 -1.54
C ILE A 274 -15.68 38.76 -2.77
N SER A 275 -15.17 38.47 -3.96
CA SER A 275 -15.82 38.75 -5.25
C SER A 275 -15.52 37.67 -6.28
N VAL A 276 -16.30 37.64 -7.36
CA VAL A 276 -16.05 36.73 -8.50
C VAL A 276 -15.14 37.43 -9.52
N SER A 277 -14.15 36.73 -10.03
CA SER A 277 -13.26 37.18 -11.10
C SER A 277 -12.85 35.99 -11.96
N ASP A 278 -13.14 36.01 -13.26
CA ASP A 278 -12.74 34.99 -14.25
C ASP A 278 -13.00 33.53 -13.80
N ASN A 279 -14.23 33.24 -13.38
CA ASN A 279 -14.65 31.93 -12.83
C ASN A 279 -13.84 31.48 -11.59
N LYS A 280 -13.25 32.41 -10.86
CA LYS A 280 -12.54 32.21 -9.58
C LYS A 280 -13.15 33.09 -8.48
N LEU A 281 -12.83 32.75 -7.24
CA LEU A 281 -13.15 33.59 -6.08
C LEU A 281 -11.93 34.41 -5.69
N ALA A 282 -12.06 35.74 -5.78
CA ALA A 282 -11.07 36.70 -5.33
C ALA A 282 -11.34 37.10 -3.89
N VAL A 283 -10.33 37.01 -3.03
CA VAL A 283 -10.32 37.56 -1.68
C VAL A 283 -9.39 38.77 -1.67
N GLU A 284 -9.86 39.89 -1.11
CA GLU A 284 -9.09 41.13 -0.99
C GLU A 284 -9.09 41.63 0.46
N GLY A 285 -7.90 41.90 0.99
CA GLY A 285 -7.73 42.59 2.27
C GLY A 285 -8.20 41.80 3.49
N ALA A 286 -8.15 40.47 3.45
CA ALA A 286 -8.48 39.63 4.59
C ALA A 286 -7.28 39.46 5.55
N ASP A 287 -7.55 39.06 6.79
CA ASP A 287 -6.53 38.70 7.77
C ASP A 287 -6.07 37.24 7.60
N ALA A 288 -7.03 36.37 7.30
CA ALA A 288 -6.83 34.95 7.02
C ALA A 288 -7.95 34.43 6.13
N VAL A 289 -7.74 33.29 5.48
CA VAL A 289 -8.74 32.61 4.66
C VAL A 289 -8.78 31.13 5.04
N THR A 290 -9.99 30.61 5.24
CA THR A 290 -10.22 29.15 5.34
C THR A 290 -10.97 28.69 4.11
N ILE A 291 -10.49 27.64 3.46
CA ILE A 291 -11.14 26.99 2.31
C ILE A 291 -11.54 25.58 2.76
N LEU A 292 -12.83 25.25 2.62
CA LEU A 292 -13.37 23.93 2.90
C LEU A 292 -13.75 23.26 1.59
N ILE A 293 -13.26 22.04 1.36
CA ILE A 293 -13.44 21.30 0.11
C ILE A 293 -14.16 19.99 0.43
N ALA A 294 -15.36 19.82 -0.12
CA ALA A 294 -16.11 18.57 -0.09
C ALA A 294 -16.17 17.99 -1.50
N MET A 295 -16.00 16.68 -1.62
CA MET A 295 -16.09 15.93 -2.88
C MET A 295 -16.91 14.68 -2.65
N ALA A 296 -17.74 14.30 -3.61
CA ALA A 296 -18.50 13.06 -3.61
C ALA A 296 -18.85 12.62 -5.03
N THR A 297 -19.09 11.33 -5.20
CA THR A 297 -19.73 10.78 -6.40
C THR A 297 -21.16 10.30 -6.09
N SER A 298 -21.86 9.82 -7.12
CA SER A 298 -23.15 9.15 -6.98
C SER A 298 -23.04 7.67 -6.61
N TYR A 299 -21.84 7.16 -6.34
CA TYR A 299 -21.62 5.77 -5.91
C TYR A 299 -22.29 5.50 -4.55
N ARG A 300 -22.95 4.34 -4.44
CA ARG A 300 -23.47 3.79 -3.17
C ARG A 300 -22.93 2.39 -2.92
N GLN A 301 -22.90 1.58 -3.96
CA GLN A 301 -22.33 0.23 -4.00
C GLN A 301 -21.98 -0.12 -5.45
N PHE A 302 -21.32 -1.26 -5.66
CA PHE A 302 -20.78 -1.66 -6.96
C PHE A 302 -21.82 -1.77 -8.10
N ASP A 303 -23.12 -1.85 -7.77
CA ASP A 303 -24.23 -1.91 -8.73
C ASP A 303 -25.28 -0.78 -8.55
N ASP A 304 -25.04 0.19 -7.65
CA ASP A 304 -25.92 1.34 -7.42
C ASP A 304 -25.14 2.66 -7.48
N VAL A 305 -25.46 3.45 -8.51
CA VAL A 305 -24.92 4.80 -8.77
C VAL A 305 -26.00 5.89 -8.57
N GLY A 306 -27.03 5.59 -7.79
CA GLY A 306 -28.20 6.45 -7.51
C GLY A 306 -27.97 7.53 -6.45
N GLY A 307 -26.75 7.72 -5.95
CA GLY A 307 -26.40 8.76 -4.99
C GLY A 307 -26.59 10.19 -5.53
N ASP A 308 -26.69 11.14 -4.61
CA ASP A 308 -26.79 12.58 -4.91
C ASP A 308 -25.53 13.30 -4.40
N PRO A 309 -24.47 13.41 -5.24
CA PRO A 309 -23.23 14.07 -4.85
C PRO A 309 -23.44 15.55 -4.50
N SER A 310 -24.44 16.21 -5.11
CA SER A 310 -24.76 17.62 -4.84
C SER A 310 -25.36 17.82 -3.45
N GLN A 311 -26.24 16.92 -3.02
CA GLN A 311 -26.75 16.92 -1.64
C GLN A 311 -25.66 16.59 -0.62
N ILE A 312 -24.83 15.58 -0.90
CA ILE A 312 -23.75 15.12 0.00
C ILE A 312 -22.76 16.25 0.26
N THR A 313 -22.18 16.81 -0.81
CA THR A 313 -21.15 17.86 -0.68
C THR A 313 -21.69 19.13 -0.05
N ARG A 314 -22.91 19.55 -0.39
CA ARG A 314 -23.58 20.70 0.24
C ARG A 314 -23.73 20.50 1.75
N SER A 315 -24.22 19.34 2.16
CA SER A 315 -24.42 19.03 3.58
C SER A 315 -23.10 19.01 4.35
N GLN A 316 -22.04 18.45 3.75
CA GLN A 316 -20.69 18.44 4.34
C GLN A 316 -20.12 19.86 4.50
N ILE A 317 -20.24 20.71 3.47
CA ILE A 317 -19.81 22.11 3.55
C ILE A 317 -20.60 22.89 4.59
N GLU A 318 -21.93 22.75 4.63
CA GLU A 318 -22.79 23.44 5.59
C GLU A 318 -22.49 23.04 7.04
N ALA A 319 -22.19 21.76 7.29
CA ALA A 319 -21.80 21.27 8.61
C ALA A 319 -20.41 21.79 9.00
N ALA A 320 -19.41 21.59 8.14
CA ALA A 320 -18.02 21.99 8.41
C ALA A 320 -17.85 23.51 8.57
N SER A 321 -18.64 24.31 7.86
CA SER A 321 -18.61 25.79 7.95
C SER A 321 -19.02 26.34 9.32
N ARG A 322 -19.61 25.52 10.20
CA ARG A 322 -19.96 25.90 11.58
C ARG A 322 -18.78 25.84 12.54
N HIS A 323 -17.65 25.30 12.09
CA HIS A 323 -16.45 25.10 12.89
C HIS A 323 -15.31 25.97 12.39
N SER A 324 -14.48 26.47 13.31
CA SER A 324 -13.23 27.12 12.95
C SER A 324 -12.22 26.09 12.43
N PHE A 325 -11.26 26.53 11.61
CA PHE A 325 -10.16 25.67 11.18
C PHE A 325 -9.44 25.02 12.37
N ALA A 326 -9.20 25.79 13.44
CA ALA A 326 -8.55 25.28 14.65
C ALA A 326 -9.34 24.11 15.28
N ARG A 327 -10.68 24.17 15.26
CA ARG A 327 -11.52 23.07 15.73
C ARG A 327 -11.44 21.85 14.82
N ILE A 328 -11.55 22.04 13.50
CA ILE A 328 -11.44 20.95 12.51
C ILE A 328 -10.06 20.26 12.62
N ALA A 329 -8.99 21.04 12.76
CA ALA A 329 -7.63 20.53 12.94
C ALA A 329 -7.46 19.76 14.25
N ALA A 330 -8.01 20.26 15.36
CA ALA A 330 -7.97 19.56 16.64
C ALA A 330 -8.73 18.23 16.61
N ASP A 331 -9.92 18.21 16.01
CA ASP A 331 -10.72 16.98 15.86
C ASP A 331 -10.02 15.96 14.97
N THR A 332 -9.50 16.41 13.83
CA THR A 332 -8.74 15.58 12.88
C THR A 332 -7.51 14.97 13.55
N ALA A 333 -6.70 15.77 14.23
CA ALA A 333 -5.53 15.29 14.94
C ALA A 333 -5.91 14.32 16.06
N ALA A 334 -6.98 14.58 16.82
CA ALA A 334 -7.45 13.66 17.85
C ALA A 334 -7.87 12.31 17.23
N SER A 335 -8.62 12.33 16.14
CA SER A 335 -9.07 11.13 15.43
C SER A 335 -7.93 10.34 14.78
N HIS A 336 -6.95 11.03 14.21
CA HIS A 336 -5.74 10.43 13.68
C HIS A 336 -4.88 9.78 14.78
N ARG A 337 -4.57 10.53 15.84
CA ARG A 337 -3.71 10.09 16.95
C ARG A 337 -4.22 8.86 17.68
N ARG A 338 -5.55 8.64 17.71
CA ARG A 338 -6.15 7.41 18.28
C ARG A 338 -5.67 6.13 17.58
N LEU A 339 -5.29 6.22 16.31
CA LEU A 339 -4.73 5.12 15.53
C LEU A 339 -3.20 5.22 15.50
N TYR A 340 -2.67 6.38 15.11
CA TYR A 340 -1.24 6.57 14.86
C TYR A 340 -0.37 6.34 16.11
N ARG A 341 -0.74 6.90 17.27
CA ARG A 341 0.07 6.78 18.50
C ARG A 341 0.01 5.41 19.18
N ARG A 342 -0.70 4.42 18.61
CA ARG A 342 -0.75 3.05 19.14
C ARG A 342 0.60 2.34 19.03
N VAL A 343 1.40 2.69 18.02
CA VAL A 343 2.74 2.15 17.82
C VAL A 343 3.75 3.29 17.73
N SER A 344 4.89 3.09 18.36
CA SER A 344 6.07 3.97 18.24
C SER A 344 7.30 3.10 18.02
N LEU A 345 8.19 3.54 17.14
CA LEU A 345 9.47 2.92 16.86
C LEU A 345 10.58 3.95 17.02
N ASP A 346 11.59 3.62 17.82
CA ASP A 346 12.80 4.43 18.01
C ASP A 346 14.01 3.55 17.72
N LEU A 347 14.78 3.92 16.70
CA LEU A 347 16.01 3.24 16.28
C LEU A 347 17.26 4.11 16.52
N GLY A 348 17.13 5.13 17.37
CA GLY A 348 18.16 6.14 17.61
C GLY A 348 18.19 7.23 16.55
N GLU A 349 18.88 8.33 16.86
CA GLU A 349 19.10 9.45 15.95
C GLU A 349 20.59 9.58 15.64
N THR A 350 20.90 9.89 14.38
CA THR A 350 22.22 10.31 13.92
C THR A 350 22.13 11.74 13.38
N PRO A 351 23.25 12.46 13.16
CA PRO A 351 23.20 13.78 12.53
C PRO A 351 22.46 13.81 11.19
N ALA A 352 22.39 12.67 10.47
CA ALA A 352 21.64 12.54 9.24
C ALA A 352 20.13 12.79 9.41
N ALA A 353 19.56 12.47 10.58
CA ALA A 353 18.14 12.61 10.89
C ALA A 353 17.66 14.07 10.87
N HIS A 354 18.57 15.04 10.96
CA HIS A 354 18.28 16.48 10.95
C HIS A 354 18.40 17.12 9.58
N ARG A 355 18.58 16.33 8.51
CA ARG A 355 18.56 16.83 7.12
C ARG A 355 17.15 16.80 6.53
N PRO A 356 16.87 17.62 5.49
CA PRO A 356 15.64 17.51 4.71
C PRO A 356 15.41 16.08 4.21
N THR A 357 14.14 15.66 4.13
CA THR A 357 13.77 14.27 3.84
C THR A 357 14.31 13.79 2.50
N ASP A 358 14.30 14.63 1.47
CA ASP A 358 14.85 14.31 0.15
C ASP A 358 16.36 14.07 0.17
N GLU A 359 17.10 14.79 1.02
CA GLU A 359 18.54 14.56 1.23
C GLU A 359 18.82 13.26 1.99
N ARG A 360 17.95 12.90 2.94
CA ARG A 360 18.04 11.64 3.68
C ARG A 360 17.86 10.46 2.73
N ILE A 361 16.81 10.47 1.90
CA ILE A 361 16.55 9.43 0.88
C ILE A 361 17.73 9.29 -0.08
N ARG A 362 18.19 10.42 -0.67
CA ARG A 362 19.31 10.45 -1.64
C ARG A 362 20.59 9.80 -1.11
N THR A 363 20.76 9.77 0.21
CA THR A 363 21.96 9.23 0.86
C THR A 363 21.68 8.00 1.72
N SER A 364 20.49 7.38 1.65
CA SER A 364 20.09 6.24 2.48
C SER A 364 21.06 5.05 2.37
N GLU A 365 21.52 4.75 1.15
CA GLU A 365 22.43 3.63 0.88
C GLU A 365 23.89 3.89 1.29
N THR A 366 24.26 5.13 1.55
CA THR A 366 25.66 5.53 1.88
C THR A 366 25.81 6.12 3.28
N SER A 367 24.74 6.61 3.89
CA SER A 367 24.72 7.17 5.23
C SER A 367 24.08 6.22 6.24
N GLN A 368 24.46 6.37 7.52
CA GLN A 368 23.84 5.66 8.64
C GLN A 368 22.69 6.52 9.19
N ASP A 369 21.46 6.18 8.83
CA ASP A 369 20.25 6.89 9.22
C ASP A 369 19.14 5.90 9.61
N SER A 370 19.32 5.21 10.74
CA SER A 370 18.31 4.28 11.28
C SER A 370 16.98 4.98 11.58
N ALA A 371 17.01 6.28 11.86
CA ALA A 371 15.81 7.11 12.00
C ALA A 371 15.01 7.24 10.69
N LEU A 372 15.62 7.04 9.51
CA LEU A 372 14.90 7.05 8.24
C LEU A 372 14.04 5.78 8.10
N ALA A 373 14.55 4.63 8.53
CA ALA A 373 13.76 3.40 8.60
C ALA A 373 12.58 3.55 9.57
N ALA A 374 12.81 4.16 10.75
CA ALA A 374 11.72 4.47 11.69
C ALA A 374 10.68 5.44 11.10
N LEU A 375 11.12 6.49 10.38
CA LEU A 375 10.23 7.41 9.69
C LEU A 375 9.43 6.71 8.59
N TYR A 376 10.05 5.82 7.80
CA TYR A 376 9.39 5.07 6.74
C TYR A 376 8.35 4.09 7.28
N PHE A 377 8.66 3.39 8.39
CA PHE A 377 7.70 2.57 9.12
C PHE A 377 6.46 3.38 9.53
N GLN A 378 6.67 4.56 10.11
CA GLN A 378 5.57 5.44 10.51
C GLN A 378 4.82 6.02 9.31
N TYR A 379 5.51 6.26 8.19
CA TYR A 379 4.89 6.73 6.96
C TYR A 379 3.96 5.67 6.36
N GLY A 380 4.35 4.39 6.31
CA GLY A 380 3.46 3.30 5.90
C GLY A 380 2.19 3.23 6.75
N ARG A 381 2.31 3.42 8.07
CA ARG A 381 1.14 3.50 8.97
C ARG A 381 0.26 4.73 8.70
N TYR A 382 0.88 5.90 8.51
CA TYR A 382 0.18 7.14 8.15
C TYR A 382 -0.61 6.97 6.85
N LEU A 383 0.03 6.43 5.80
CA LEU A 383 -0.60 6.22 4.51
C LEU A 383 -1.83 5.31 4.60
N LEU A 384 -1.78 4.24 5.40
CA LEU A 384 -2.93 3.35 5.56
C LEU A 384 -4.08 4.05 6.29
N ILE A 385 -3.79 4.80 7.36
CA ILE A 385 -4.79 5.60 8.08
C ILE A 385 -5.46 6.63 7.15
N CYS A 386 -4.69 7.19 6.21
CA CYS A 386 -5.14 8.25 5.32
C CYS A 386 -5.81 7.74 4.03
N SER A 387 -5.71 6.45 3.70
CA SER A 387 -6.25 5.84 2.48
C SER A 387 -7.25 4.69 2.71
N SER A 388 -7.40 4.19 3.95
CA SER A 388 -8.34 3.10 4.25
C SER A 388 -8.95 3.28 5.65
N ARG A 389 -10.18 3.78 5.71
CA ARG A 389 -10.93 4.01 6.96
C ARG A 389 -12.31 3.38 6.86
N PRO A 390 -12.94 2.95 7.97
CA PRO A 390 -14.29 2.42 7.93
C PRO A 390 -15.25 3.34 7.15
N GLY A 391 -15.89 2.81 6.12
CA GLY A 391 -16.80 3.56 5.22
C GLY A 391 -16.16 4.11 3.94
N SER A 392 -14.84 3.99 3.74
CA SER A 392 -14.16 4.25 2.46
C SER A 392 -14.06 2.98 1.60
N GLN A 393 -13.56 3.12 0.38
CA GLN A 393 -12.98 2.02 -0.39
C GLN A 393 -11.63 1.58 0.20
N PRO A 394 -11.16 0.36 -0.07
CA PRO A 394 -9.81 -0.03 0.29
C PRO A 394 -8.76 0.76 -0.47
N ALA A 395 -7.57 0.89 0.11
CA ALA A 395 -6.39 1.45 -0.55
C ALA A 395 -6.10 0.68 -1.86
N ASN A 396 -6.14 1.39 -2.99
CA ASN A 396 -5.78 0.84 -4.30
C ASN A 396 -4.25 0.87 -4.51
N LEU A 397 -3.80 0.58 -5.73
CA LEU A 397 -2.39 0.64 -6.14
C LEU A 397 -1.67 1.95 -5.77
N GLN A 398 -2.40 3.06 -5.64
CA GLN A 398 -1.85 4.37 -5.24
C GLN A 398 -2.48 4.90 -3.94
N GLY A 399 -3.06 4.02 -3.13
CA GLY A 399 -3.82 4.36 -1.93
C GLY A 399 -5.14 5.03 -2.30
N ILE A 400 -5.10 6.36 -2.40
CA ILE A 400 -6.18 7.20 -2.94
C ILE A 400 -5.63 8.37 -3.79
N TRP A 401 -4.31 8.49 -3.97
CA TRP A 401 -3.66 9.66 -4.57
C TRP A 401 -3.24 9.37 -6.01
N ASN A 402 -3.86 10.04 -6.97
CA ASN A 402 -3.62 9.84 -8.40
C ASN A 402 -3.94 11.12 -9.18
N ASP A 403 -3.01 11.62 -10.00
CA ASP A 403 -3.20 12.81 -10.84
C ASP A 403 -3.55 12.52 -12.31
N SER A 404 -3.73 11.24 -12.69
CA SER A 404 -4.06 10.81 -14.05
C SER A 404 -5.52 10.36 -14.20
N ASP A 405 -6.07 10.49 -15.41
CA ASP A 405 -7.34 9.86 -15.81
C ASP A 405 -7.17 8.44 -16.38
N ASP A 406 -5.94 8.09 -16.73
CA ASP A 406 -5.53 6.75 -17.17
C ASP A 406 -4.22 6.39 -16.44
N PRO A 407 -4.30 6.11 -15.12
CA PRO A 407 -3.11 5.82 -14.35
C PRO A 407 -2.49 4.46 -14.73
N PRO A 408 -1.19 4.27 -14.45
CA PRO A 408 -0.52 2.97 -14.58
C PRO A 408 -1.34 1.84 -13.95
N TRP A 409 -1.58 0.79 -14.75
CA TRP A 409 -2.41 -0.37 -14.38
C TRP A 409 -3.82 0.00 -13.86
N GLY A 410 -4.35 1.14 -14.31
CA GLY A 410 -5.64 1.67 -13.90
C GLY A 410 -5.74 2.07 -12.42
N SER A 411 -4.62 2.07 -11.68
CA SER A 411 -4.59 2.24 -10.22
C SER A 411 -5.67 1.39 -9.52
N LYS A 412 -5.81 0.14 -10.03
CA LYS A 412 -6.85 -0.83 -9.65
C LYS A 412 -6.54 -1.52 -8.33
N TYR A 413 -7.29 -2.58 -8.03
CA TYR A 413 -6.95 -3.56 -7.02
C TYR A 413 -6.30 -4.76 -7.69
N THR A 414 -4.97 -4.78 -7.76
CA THR A 414 -4.22 -5.99 -8.14
C THR A 414 -4.11 -6.89 -6.92
N ILE A 415 -4.74 -8.06 -6.97
CA ILE A 415 -4.95 -9.02 -5.87
C ILE A 415 -4.19 -10.33 -6.13
N ASN A 416 -2.99 -10.22 -6.72
CA ASN A 416 -2.01 -11.31 -6.82
C ASN A 416 -0.70 -10.98 -6.07
N ILE A 417 -0.70 -9.91 -5.26
CA ILE A 417 0.34 -9.49 -4.30
C ILE A 417 0.04 -8.08 -3.76
N ASN A 418 -0.32 -7.12 -4.62
CA ASN A 418 -0.23 -5.69 -4.30
C ASN A 418 -1.28 -5.26 -3.24
N THR A 419 -2.55 -5.62 -3.46
CA THR A 419 -3.63 -5.29 -2.52
C THR A 419 -3.42 -6.03 -1.21
N GLU A 420 -2.95 -7.27 -1.24
CA GLU A 420 -2.58 -8.01 -0.03
C GLU A 420 -1.45 -7.31 0.74
N MET A 421 -0.41 -6.88 0.01
CA MET A 421 0.72 -6.12 0.56
C MET A 421 0.28 -4.80 1.21
N ASN A 422 -0.73 -4.12 0.65
CA ASN A 422 -1.29 -2.91 1.25
C ASN A 422 -1.75 -3.14 2.70
N TYR A 423 -2.20 -4.36 3.03
CA TYR A 423 -2.76 -4.70 4.34
C TYR A 423 -1.83 -5.53 5.23
N TRP A 424 -0.65 -5.94 4.77
CA TRP A 424 0.34 -6.61 5.63
C TRP A 424 0.68 -5.84 6.92
N PRO A 425 0.87 -4.50 6.90
CA PRO A 425 1.15 -3.78 8.14
C PRO A 425 -0.10 -3.54 9.00
N ALA A 426 -1.32 -3.75 8.49
CA ALA A 426 -2.54 -3.31 9.16
C ALA A 426 -2.69 -3.92 10.56
N GLU A 427 -2.63 -5.24 10.66
CA GLU A 427 -2.76 -5.93 11.94
C GLU A 427 -1.52 -5.80 12.84
N PRO A 428 -0.30 -6.15 12.38
CA PRO A 428 0.91 -6.10 13.22
C PRO A 428 1.19 -4.71 13.78
N THR A 429 0.79 -3.65 13.08
CA THR A 429 1.03 -2.25 13.49
C THR A 429 -0.19 -1.55 14.12
N ALA A 430 -1.15 -2.36 14.60
CA ALA A 430 -2.30 -1.94 15.40
C ALA A 430 -3.33 -1.01 14.70
N LEU A 431 -3.57 -1.26 13.41
CA LEU A 431 -4.51 -0.56 12.54
C LEU A 431 -5.66 -1.45 12.03
N GLY A 432 -6.14 -2.40 12.85
CA GLY A 432 -7.17 -3.37 12.45
C GLY A 432 -8.47 -2.71 11.93
N GLU A 433 -8.83 -1.51 12.40
CA GLU A 433 -9.98 -0.77 11.88
C GLU A 433 -9.83 -0.36 10.40
N CYS A 434 -8.60 -0.19 9.93
CA CYS A 434 -8.31 0.10 8.53
C CYS A 434 -8.55 -1.11 7.62
N VAL A 435 -8.76 -2.32 8.15
CA VAL A 435 -9.09 -3.51 7.34
C VAL A 435 -10.55 -3.52 6.89
N ALA A 436 -11.43 -2.73 7.54
CA ALA A 436 -12.87 -2.75 7.26
C ALA A 436 -13.24 -2.55 5.77
N PRO A 437 -12.60 -1.63 5.00
CA PRO A 437 -12.85 -1.52 3.57
C PRO A 437 -12.46 -2.76 2.75
N LEU A 438 -11.39 -3.46 3.12
CA LEU A 438 -11.02 -4.73 2.48
C LEU A 438 -12.08 -5.82 2.73
N VAL A 439 -12.61 -5.89 3.96
CA VAL A 439 -13.71 -6.82 4.29
C VAL A 439 -14.94 -6.52 3.43
N ALA A 440 -15.28 -5.25 3.24
CA ALA A 440 -16.39 -4.84 2.37
C ALA A 440 -16.15 -5.23 0.91
N LEU A 441 -14.94 -4.99 0.38
CA LEU A 441 -14.54 -5.43 -0.96
C LEU A 441 -14.77 -6.94 -1.14
N VAL A 442 -14.28 -7.77 -0.22
CA VAL A 442 -14.41 -9.24 -0.33
C VAL A 442 -15.87 -9.71 -0.25
N ARG A 443 -16.71 -9.04 0.54
CA ARG A 443 -18.16 -9.32 0.58
C ARG A 443 -18.83 -9.08 -0.76
N ASP A 444 -18.45 -8.02 -1.46
CA ASP A 444 -19.00 -7.72 -2.78
C ASP A 444 -18.42 -8.66 -3.85
N LEU A 445 -17.12 -8.95 -3.81
CA LEU A 445 -16.47 -9.91 -4.71
C LEU A 445 -17.07 -11.32 -4.57
N ALA A 446 -17.49 -11.72 -3.37
CA ALA A 446 -18.17 -12.99 -3.19
C ALA A 446 -19.53 -13.05 -3.89
N GLN A 447 -20.20 -11.91 -4.05
CA GLN A 447 -21.48 -11.83 -4.77
C GLN A 447 -21.25 -11.89 -6.30
N THR A 448 -20.37 -11.03 -6.83
CA THR A 448 -20.08 -10.99 -8.28
C THR A 448 -19.32 -12.24 -8.74
N GLY A 449 -18.37 -12.69 -7.94
CA GLY A 449 -17.56 -13.89 -8.15
C GLY A 449 -18.35 -15.19 -8.11
N ALA A 450 -19.52 -15.22 -7.46
CA ALA A 450 -20.42 -16.37 -7.55
C ALA A 450 -21.02 -16.53 -8.96
N SER A 451 -21.27 -15.41 -9.67
CA SER A 451 -21.66 -15.45 -11.08
C SER A 451 -20.52 -15.98 -11.94
N THR A 452 -19.28 -15.50 -11.71
CA THR A 452 -18.09 -15.99 -12.40
C THR A 452 -17.88 -17.50 -12.19
N ALA A 453 -17.94 -17.98 -10.94
CA ALA A 453 -17.80 -19.40 -10.61
C ALA A 453 -18.84 -20.27 -11.34
N ARG A 454 -20.12 -19.87 -11.28
CA ARG A 454 -21.23 -20.61 -11.89
C ARG A 454 -21.15 -20.62 -13.43
N GLU A 455 -20.92 -19.46 -14.03
CA GLU A 455 -21.09 -19.29 -15.48
C GLU A 455 -19.83 -19.64 -16.26
N MET A 456 -18.63 -19.37 -15.71
CA MET A 456 -17.37 -19.67 -16.40
C MET A 456 -16.80 -21.04 -16.04
N TYR A 457 -17.01 -21.52 -14.81
CA TYR A 457 -16.43 -22.79 -14.34
C TYR A 457 -17.47 -23.88 -14.07
N GLY A 458 -18.76 -23.54 -14.00
CA GLY A 458 -19.80 -24.50 -13.62
C GLY A 458 -19.70 -24.96 -12.17
N ALA A 459 -19.08 -24.15 -11.30
CA ALA A 459 -18.74 -24.49 -9.92
C ALA A 459 -19.65 -23.77 -8.91
N ARG A 460 -19.76 -24.33 -7.71
CA ARG A 460 -20.31 -23.64 -6.53
C ARG A 460 -19.31 -22.61 -6.02
N GLY A 461 -19.72 -21.86 -4.99
CA GLY A 461 -18.84 -20.90 -4.34
C GLY A 461 -18.68 -19.61 -5.13
N TRP A 462 -17.52 -18.98 -4.99
CA TRP A 462 -17.15 -17.76 -5.72
C TRP A 462 -15.65 -17.75 -6.02
N VAL A 463 -15.26 -17.00 -7.05
CA VAL A 463 -13.86 -16.83 -7.47
C VAL A 463 -13.60 -15.38 -7.89
N ALA A 464 -12.40 -14.90 -7.62
CA ALA A 464 -11.83 -13.67 -8.18
C ALA A 464 -10.41 -13.96 -8.68
N HIS A 465 -10.04 -13.34 -9.79
CA HIS A 465 -8.74 -13.54 -10.44
C HIS A 465 -7.70 -12.53 -9.96
N HIS A 466 -6.69 -12.18 -10.76
CA HIS A 466 -5.59 -11.33 -10.31
C HIS A 466 -5.94 -9.86 -10.10
N ASN A 467 -7.02 -9.33 -10.69
CA ASN A 467 -7.40 -7.92 -10.60
C ASN A 467 -8.90 -7.73 -10.34
N THR A 468 -9.25 -6.64 -9.65
CA THR A 468 -10.61 -6.10 -9.55
C THR A 468 -10.61 -4.56 -9.52
N ASP A 469 -11.80 -3.95 -9.58
CA ASP A 469 -12.02 -2.50 -9.62
C ASP A 469 -13.19 -2.07 -8.72
N LEU A 470 -13.61 -0.80 -8.82
CA LEU A 470 -14.76 -0.25 -8.08
C LEU A 470 -16.06 -1.07 -8.29
N TRP A 471 -16.21 -1.67 -9.47
CA TRP A 471 -17.39 -2.39 -9.92
C TRP A 471 -17.35 -3.89 -9.58
N ARG A 472 -16.30 -4.33 -8.87
CA ARG A 472 -16.17 -5.70 -8.33
C ARG A 472 -16.11 -6.75 -9.42
N ALA A 473 -15.47 -6.43 -10.54
CA ALA A 473 -15.26 -7.39 -11.62
C ALA A 473 -14.30 -8.51 -11.18
N THR A 474 -14.67 -9.76 -11.44
CA THR A 474 -13.98 -10.96 -10.91
C THR A 474 -13.44 -11.93 -11.96
N ALA A 475 -13.74 -11.72 -13.26
CA ALA A 475 -13.22 -12.56 -14.35
C ALA A 475 -11.78 -12.16 -14.74
N PRO A 476 -10.97 -13.06 -15.31
CA PRO A 476 -9.55 -12.79 -15.62
C PRO A 476 -9.41 -11.77 -16.75
N ILE A 477 -8.50 -10.80 -16.62
CA ILE A 477 -8.30 -9.69 -17.58
C ILE A 477 -6.87 -9.66 -18.16
N ASP A 478 -6.59 -8.73 -19.07
CA ASP A 478 -5.29 -8.41 -19.69
C ASP A 478 -4.75 -9.50 -20.66
N GLY A 479 -4.73 -10.76 -20.23
CA GLY A 479 -4.33 -11.92 -21.02
C GLY A 479 -4.12 -13.15 -20.13
N ALA A 480 -4.22 -14.36 -20.67
CA ALA A 480 -4.10 -15.60 -19.91
C ALA A 480 -2.71 -15.76 -19.25
N ALA A 481 -1.68 -15.16 -19.84
CA ALA A 481 -0.31 -15.16 -19.30
C ALA A 481 -0.19 -14.50 -17.92
N TRP A 482 -1.09 -13.57 -17.59
CA TRP A 482 -1.06 -12.78 -16.34
C TRP A 482 -2.33 -12.98 -15.51
N GLY A 483 -3.49 -12.97 -16.17
CA GLY A 483 -4.76 -12.83 -15.50
C GLY A 483 -5.49 -14.12 -15.20
N LEU A 484 -5.12 -15.23 -15.84
CA LEU A 484 -5.75 -16.55 -15.60
C LEU A 484 -5.20 -17.19 -14.32
N TRP A 485 -5.36 -16.48 -13.20
CA TRP A 485 -4.92 -16.88 -11.89
C TRP A 485 -6.08 -16.82 -10.89
N PRO A 486 -6.78 -17.94 -10.61
CA PRO A 486 -8.06 -17.95 -9.89
C PRO A 486 -7.91 -17.89 -8.36
N MET A 487 -6.76 -17.45 -7.83
CA MET A 487 -6.46 -17.47 -6.39
C MET A 487 -6.66 -16.12 -5.68
N GLY A 488 -6.94 -15.02 -6.38
CA GLY A 488 -7.04 -13.70 -5.74
C GLY A 488 -8.07 -13.65 -4.63
N GLY A 489 -9.27 -14.21 -4.88
CA GLY A 489 -10.30 -14.34 -3.85
C GLY A 489 -9.88 -15.23 -2.66
N ALA A 490 -9.09 -16.27 -2.92
CA ALA A 490 -8.58 -17.18 -1.90
C ALA A 490 -7.54 -16.51 -1.00
N TRP A 491 -6.60 -15.77 -1.58
CA TRP A 491 -5.60 -15.03 -0.82
C TRP A 491 -6.27 -13.94 0.03
N LEU A 492 -7.20 -13.17 -0.52
CA LEU A 492 -7.96 -12.19 0.24
C LEU A 492 -8.72 -12.78 1.43
N CYS A 493 -9.22 -14.02 1.33
CA CYS A 493 -9.83 -14.71 2.48
C CYS A 493 -8.84 -14.94 3.63
N THR A 494 -7.55 -15.14 3.34
CA THR A 494 -6.53 -15.30 4.38
C THR A 494 -6.33 -14.02 5.21
N HIS A 495 -6.54 -12.84 4.61
CA HIS A 495 -6.56 -11.58 5.35
C HIS A 495 -7.78 -11.47 6.29
N LEU A 496 -8.93 -12.03 5.92
CA LEU A 496 -10.10 -12.08 6.80
C LEU A 496 -9.83 -13.00 8.00
N TRP A 497 -9.17 -14.14 7.77
CA TRP A 497 -8.72 -15.00 8.86
C TRP A 497 -7.72 -14.28 9.77
N ASP A 498 -6.71 -13.60 9.21
CA ASP A 498 -5.75 -12.84 10.00
C ASP A 498 -6.44 -11.76 10.84
N HIS A 499 -7.38 -11.00 10.27
CA HIS A 499 -8.16 -10.03 11.05
C HIS A 499 -8.85 -10.70 12.24
N TYR A 500 -9.48 -11.87 12.05
CA TYR A 500 -9.99 -12.66 13.16
C TYR A 500 -8.88 -13.03 14.14
N ASP A 501 -7.77 -13.60 13.70
CA ASP A 501 -6.74 -14.16 14.57
C ASP A 501 -6.07 -13.10 15.47
N TYR A 502 -5.82 -11.92 14.92
CA TYR A 502 -5.30 -10.79 15.70
C TYR A 502 -6.27 -10.26 16.76
N HIS A 503 -7.59 -10.47 16.60
CA HIS A 503 -8.62 -9.93 17.51
C HIS A 503 -9.31 -10.99 18.38
N ARG A 504 -9.36 -12.24 17.90
CA ARG A 504 -10.17 -13.37 18.38
C ARG A 504 -11.65 -13.02 18.58
N ASP A 505 -12.22 -12.23 17.67
CA ASP A 505 -13.64 -11.87 17.65
C ASP A 505 -14.48 -12.92 16.88
N THR A 506 -15.17 -13.77 17.61
CA THR A 506 -16.03 -14.81 17.03
C THR A 506 -17.26 -14.26 16.29
N ALA A 507 -17.73 -13.05 16.63
CA ALA A 507 -18.85 -12.42 15.92
C ALA A 507 -18.39 -11.95 14.54
N PHE A 508 -17.20 -11.34 14.46
CA PHE A 508 -16.55 -11.04 13.18
C PHE A 508 -16.34 -12.32 12.36
N LEU A 509 -15.74 -13.37 12.96
CA LEU A 509 -15.49 -14.64 12.26
C LEU A 509 -16.77 -15.24 11.69
N ARG A 510 -17.86 -15.25 12.47
CA ARG A 510 -19.17 -15.73 12.01
C ARG A 510 -19.69 -14.92 10.82
N SER A 511 -19.42 -13.61 10.78
CA SER A 511 -19.85 -12.73 9.69
C SER A 511 -19.07 -12.94 8.39
N VAL A 512 -17.81 -13.40 8.45
CA VAL A 512 -16.96 -13.63 7.27
C VAL A 512 -16.85 -15.10 6.87
N TYR A 513 -17.21 -16.03 7.76
CA TYR A 513 -17.18 -17.48 7.48
C TYR A 513 -17.86 -17.89 6.16
N PRO A 514 -19.03 -17.32 5.77
CA PRO A 514 -19.63 -17.63 4.46
C PRO A 514 -18.72 -17.32 3.27
N LEU A 515 -17.84 -16.32 3.39
CA LEU A 515 -16.89 -15.93 2.34
C LEU A 515 -15.78 -16.99 2.19
N LEU A 516 -15.18 -17.42 3.32
CA LEU A 516 -14.16 -18.49 3.35
C LEU A 516 -14.75 -19.80 2.82
N ARG A 517 -15.92 -20.17 3.33
CA ARG A 517 -16.69 -21.35 2.90
C ARG A 517 -16.98 -21.31 1.40
N GLY A 518 -17.40 -20.17 0.88
CA GLY A 518 -17.70 -19.97 -0.53
C GLY A 518 -16.47 -20.14 -1.42
N ALA A 519 -15.32 -19.56 -1.03
CA ALA A 519 -14.07 -19.73 -1.77
C ALA A 519 -13.60 -21.20 -1.74
N ALA A 520 -13.70 -21.88 -0.59
CA ALA A 520 -13.33 -23.28 -0.48
C ALA A 520 -14.18 -24.20 -1.37
N LEU A 521 -15.50 -23.97 -1.45
CA LEU A 521 -16.41 -24.72 -2.31
C LEU A 521 -16.05 -24.62 -3.80
N PHE A 522 -15.57 -23.46 -4.25
CA PHE A 522 -15.12 -23.29 -5.63
C PHE A 522 -13.97 -24.25 -5.96
N PHE A 523 -12.99 -24.39 -5.07
CA PHE A 523 -11.85 -25.28 -5.30
C PHE A 523 -12.20 -26.76 -5.14
N LEU A 524 -13.11 -27.11 -4.23
CA LEU A 524 -13.63 -28.48 -4.15
C LEU A 524 -14.27 -28.94 -5.47
N ASP A 525 -14.87 -28.03 -6.23
CA ASP A 525 -15.52 -28.32 -7.51
C ASP A 525 -14.59 -28.23 -8.72
N THR A 526 -13.48 -27.50 -8.62
CA THR A 526 -12.64 -27.16 -9.79
C THR A 526 -11.26 -27.82 -9.80
N LEU A 527 -10.73 -28.29 -8.67
CA LEU A 527 -9.48 -29.04 -8.64
C LEU A 527 -9.55 -30.26 -9.56
N GLN A 528 -8.50 -30.45 -10.36
CA GLN A 528 -8.35 -31.58 -11.28
C GLN A 528 -7.37 -32.58 -10.69
N ARG A 529 -7.54 -33.86 -11.02
CA ARG A 529 -6.55 -34.89 -10.68
C ARG A 529 -5.46 -34.86 -11.74
N ASP A 530 -4.23 -34.56 -11.34
CA ASP A 530 -3.08 -34.66 -12.22
C ASP A 530 -2.84 -36.16 -12.60
N PRO A 531 -2.83 -36.52 -13.89
CA PRO A 531 -2.64 -37.92 -14.30
C PRO A 531 -1.26 -38.48 -13.95
N ALA A 532 -0.22 -37.65 -13.88
CA ALA A 532 1.16 -38.09 -13.65
C ALA A 532 1.42 -38.44 -12.18
N SER A 533 1.06 -37.54 -11.27
CA SER A 533 1.29 -37.69 -9.83
C SER A 533 0.09 -38.26 -9.07
N GLY A 534 -1.12 -38.13 -9.60
CA GLY A 534 -2.36 -38.49 -8.93
C GLY A 534 -2.85 -37.47 -7.89
N TYR A 535 -2.10 -36.39 -7.63
CA TYR A 535 -2.50 -35.30 -6.74
C TYR A 535 -3.62 -34.44 -7.34
N LEU A 536 -4.24 -33.62 -6.50
CA LEU A 536 -5.18 -32.60 -6.89
C LEU A 536 -4.44 -31.29 -7.18
N VAL A 537 -4.75 -30.67 -8.32
CA VAL A 537 -4.07 -29.48 -8.84
C VAL A 537 -5.09 -28.50 -9.42
N THR A 538 -4.75 -27.22 -9.42
CA THR A 538 -5.49 -26.21 -10.19
C THR A 538 -5.15 -26.39 -11.68
N ASN A 539 -6.15 -26.27 -12.57
CA ASN A 539 -5.93 -26.34 -14.01
C ASN A 539 -7.11 -25.68 -14.75
N PRO A 540 -6.90 -24.61 -15.52
CA PRO A 540 -5.64 -23.87 -15.72
C PRO A 540 -5.32 -22.91 -14.55
N SER A 541 -4.04 -22.58 -14.38
CA SER A 541 -3.55 -21.47 -13.55
C SER A 541 -2.18 -20.98 -14.07
N ILE A 542 -1.51 -20.08 -13.36
CA ILE A 542 -0.15 -19.58 -13.63
C ILE A 542 0.63 -19.41 -12.33
N SER A 543 1.97 -19.36 -12.37
CA SER A 543 2.73 -18.69 -11.29
C SER A 543 2.80 -17.20 -11.65
N PRO A 544 2.11 -16.29 -10.94
CA PRO A 544 2.14 -14.87 -11.29
C PRO A 544 3.58 -14.33 -11.25
N GLU A 545 4.11 -13.67 -12.27
CA GLU A 545 3.65 -13.58 -13.66
C GLU A 545 4.74 -14.15 -14.58
N ASN A 546 5.23 -15.34 -14.22
CA ASN A 546 6.43 -15.94 -14.79
C ASN A 546 6.08 -16.94 -15.89
N GLU A 547 6.84 -16.88 -16.99
CA GLU A 547 6.75 -17.86 -18.07
C GLU A 547 7.56 -19.11 -17.69
N HIS A 548 7.05 -20.29 -18.03
CA HIS A 548 7.80 -21.53 -17.88
C HIS A 548 8.41 -21.96 -19.23
N PRO A 549 9.36 -22.92 -19.26
CA PRO A 549 10.10 -23.30 -20.47
C PRO A 549 9.23 -23.83 -21.64
N GLY A 550 7.95 -24.09 -21.39
CA GLY A 550 6.98 -24.57 -22.38
C GLY A 550 6.46 -23.49 -23.33
N GLY A 551 6.96 -22.24 -23.25
CA GLY A 551 6.56 -21.13 -24.12
C GLY A 551 5.19 -20.54 -23.77
N ALA A 552 4.83 -20.58 -22.48
CA ALA A 552 3.56 -20.12 -21.93
C ALA A 552 3.70 -19.89 -20.41
N SER A 553 2.72 -19.22 -19.80
CA SER A 553 2.60 -19.12 -18.33
C SER A 553 1.55 -20.10 -17.78
N VAL A 554 0.56 -20.47 -18.61
CA VAL A 554 -0.53 -21.37 -18.21
C VAL A 554 -0.03 -22.78 -17.93
N CYS A 555 -0.26 -23.25 -16.72
CA CYS A 555 0.19 -24.54 -16.22
C CYS A 555 -0.86 -25.16 -15.29
N ALA A 556 -0.54 -26.35 -14.77
CA ALA A 556 -1.32 -27.00 -13.74
C ALA A 556 -0.59 -26.89 -12.38
N GLY A 557 -1.34 -26.55 -11.34
CA GLY A 557 -0.93 -26.62 -9.94
C GLY A 557 0.39 -25.97 -9.58
N PRO A 558 0.71 -24.72 -9.96
CA PRO A 558 1.93 -24.05 -9.50
C PRO A 558 1.98 -23.96 -7.97
N SER A 559 3.19 -23.84 -7.39
CA SER A 559 3.40 -23.92 -5.94
C SER A 559 2.54 -22.92 -5.15
N VAL A 560 2.44 -21.68 -5.63
CA VAL A 560 1.65 -20.62 -4.97
C VAL A 560 0.17 -21.00 -4.80
N ASP A 561 -0.44 -21.66 -5.79
CA ASP A 561 -1.84 -22.08 -5.71
C ASP A 561 -2.03 -23.10 -4.60
N ARG A 562 -1.15 -24.12 -4.57
CA ARG A 562 -1.21 -25.20 -3.58
C ARG A 562 -1.00 -24.64 -2.17
N GLN A 563 -0.08 -23.71 -2.01
CA GLN A 563 0.19 -23.07 -0.73
C GLN A 563 -1.00 -22.21 -0.27
N ILE A 564 -1.56 -21.34 -1.12
CA ILE A 564 -2.74 -20.54 -0.77
C ILE A 564 -3.94 -21.44 -0.44
N LEU A 565 -4.14 -22.54 -1.17
CA LEU A 565 -5.24 -23.47 -0.90
C LEU A 565 -5.07 -24.21 0.43
N ARG A 566 -3.85 -24.58 0.83
CA ARG A 566 -3.61 -25.16 2.16
C ARG A 566 -4.02 -24.17 3.26
N ASP A 567 -3.70 -22.89 3.11
CA ASP A 567 -4.14 -21.86 4.05
C ASP A 567 -5.65 -21.67 4.05
N LEU A 568 -6.28 -21.46 2.89
CA LEU A 568 -7.73 -21.30 2.78
C LEU A 568 -8.47 -22.49 3.41
N PHE A 569 -8.06 -23.72 3.09
CA PHE A 569 -8.69 -24.94 3.59
C PHE A 569 -8.50 -25.09 5.11
N ALA A 570 -7.28 -24.92 5.61
CA ALA A 570 -7.01 -25.02 7.04
C ALA A 570 -7.76 -23.94 7.84
N GLN A 571 -7.78 -22.69 7.35
CA GLN A 571 -8.47 -21.58 8.00
C GLN A 571 -9.99 -21.73 7.95
N THR A 572 -10.55 -22.22 6.83
CA THR A 572 -11.99 -22.51 6.72
C THR A 572 -12.42 -23.60 7.70
N ALA A 573 -11.69 -24.72 7.77
CA ALA A 573 -11.99 -25.82 8.70
C ALA A 573 -11.82 -25.39 10.17
N ARG A 574 -10.78 -24.61 10.49
CA ARG A 574 -10.60 -24.04 11.84
C ARG A 574 -11.75 -23.09 12.19
N ALA A 575 -12.15 -22.21 11.27
CA ALA A 575 -13.27 -21.30 11.49
C ALA A 575 -14.58 -22.05 11.75
N ALA A 576 -14.87 -23.08 10.94
CA ALA A 576 -16.02 -23.95 11.10
C ALA A 576 -16.04 -24.62 12.48
N THR A 577 -14.90 -25.17 12.92
CA THR A 577 -14.71 -25.77 14.25
C THR A 577 -14.97 -24.77 15.37
N ILE A 578 -14.38 -23.57 15.29
CA ILE A 578 -14.55 -22.50 16.29
C ILE A 578 -16.03 -22.08 16.41
N LEU A 579 -16.74 -22.06 15.29
CA LEU A 579 -18.13 -21.61 15.23
C LEU A 579 -19.17 -22.71 15.48
N GLY A 580 -18.74 -23.98 15.51
CA GLY A 580 -19.58 -25.17 15.60
C GLY A 580 -20.45 -25.38 14.35
N LEU A 581 -19.87 -25.28 13.15
CA LEU A 581 -20.56 -25.35 11.86
C LEU A 581 -19.89 -26.37 10.93
N ASP A 582 -20.63 -26.92 9.96
CA ASP A 582 -20.09 -27.54 8.73
C ASP A 582 -19.04 -28.66 8.94
N ASP A 583 -19.25 -29.57 9.90
CA ASP A 583 -18.31 -30.68 10.19
C ASP A 583 -18.00 -31.55 8.96
N ASP A 584 -19.03 -31.96 8.20
CA ASP A 584 -18.86 -32.79 6.99
C ASP A 584 -18.05 -32.07 5.90
N LEU A 585 -18.34 -30.79 5.69
CA LEU A 585 -17.61 -29.97 4.72
C LEU A 585 -16.15 -29.77 5.18
N SER A 586 -15.93 -29.56 6.48
CA SER A 586 -14.59 -29.45 7.05
C SER A 586 -13.79 -30.74 6.84
N ALA A 587 -14.41 -31.91 7.04
CA ALA A 587 -13.79 -33.20 6.75
C ALA A 587 -13.43 -33.35 5.26
N GLN A 588 -14.34 -32.97 4.36
CA GLN A 588 -14.09 -32.97 2.91
C GLN A 588 -12.95 -32.03 2.51
N ILE A 589 -12.92 -30.82 3.08
CA ILE A 589 -11.88 -29.81 2.84
C ILE A 589 -10.51 -30.34 3.28
N LEU A 590 -10.42 -30.88 4.49
CA LEU A 590 -9.16 -31.42 5.02
C LEU A 590 -8.69 -32.65 4.25
N ASP A 591 -9.60 -33.50 3.77
CA ASP A 591 -9.25 -34.62 2.89
C ASP A 591 -8.71 -34.15 1.54
N THR A 592 -9.37 -33.18 0.93
CA THR A 592 -8.91 -32.57 -0.32
C THR A 592 -7.54 -31.91 -0.13
N SER A 593 -7.32 -31.20 0.97
CA SER A 593 -6.05 -30.54 1.30
C SER A 593 -4.89 -31.52 1.36
N ARG A 594 -5.07 -32.71 1.97
CA ARG A 594 -4.05 -33.77 2.02
C ARG A 594 -3.69 -34.35 0.65
N ARG A 595 -4.54 -34.16 -0.36
CA ARG A 595 -4.35 -34.65 -1.72
C ARG A 595 -3.78 -33.58 -2.66
N LEU A 596 -3.55 -32.35 -2.19
CA LEU A 596 -2.79 -31.36 -2.94
C LEU A 596 -1.32 -31.81 -3.04
N ALA A 597 -0.65 -31.50 -4.15
CA ALA A 597 0.77 -31.85 -4.29
C ALA A 597 1.61 -31.12 -3.20
N PRO A 598 2.65 -31.79 -2.64
CA PRO A 598 3.55 -31.16 -1.68
C PRO A 598 4.43 -30.09 -2.35
N ASP A 599 5.09 -29.26 -1.55
CA ASP A 599 6.19 -28.45 -2.07
C ASP A 599 7.46 -29.31 -2.17
N GLU A 600 8.20 -29.17 -3.27
CA GLU A 600 9.37 -29.99 -3.58
C GLU A 600 10.64 -29.15 -3.73
N ILE A 601 11.78 -29.80 -3.49
CA ILE A 601 13.11 -29.23 -3.66
C ILE A 601 13.65 -29.70 -5.00
N GLY A 602 13.94 -28.76 -5.90
CA GLY A 602 14.44 -29.03 -7.24
C GLY A 602 15.94 -29.35 -7.27
N ALA A 603 16.44 -29.66 -8.46
CA ALA A 603 17.81 -30.11 -8.67
C ALA A 603 18.88 -29.07 -8.34
N GLN A 604 18.54 -27.78 -8.29
CA GLN A 604 19.46 -26.70 -7.86
C GLN A 604 19.41 -26.46 -6.34
N GLY A 605 18.64 -27.27 -5.61
CA GLY A 605 18.34 -27.07 -4.19
C GLY A 605 17.35 -25.94 -3.92
N GLN A 606 16.66 -25.45 -4.96
CA GLN A 606 15.65 -24.39 -4.88
C GLN A 606 14.27 -24.96 -4.54
N LEU A 607 13.38 -24.14 -3.98
CA LEU A 607 11.97 -24.49 -3.87
C LEU A 607 11.34 -24.38 -5.27
N GLN A 608 10.76 -25.47 -5.77
CA GLN A 608 10.19 -25.48 -7.12
C GLN A 608 9.03 -24.49 -7.25
N GLU A 609 9.00 -23.74 -8.35
CA GLU A 609 7.91 -22.83 -8.67
C GLU A 609 6.69 -23.54 -9.31
N TRP A 610 6.93 -24.61 -10.06
CA TRP A 610 5.93 -25.43 -10.74
C TRP A 610 5.86 -26.85 -10.15
N LEU A 611 5.02 -27.73 -10.70
CA LEU A 611 5.05 -29.17 -10.36
C LEU A 611 6.32 -29.84 -10.88
N GLU A 612 6.74 -29.44 -12.07
CA GLU A 612 7.96 -29.88 -12.69
C GLU A 612 9.14 -28.99 -12.30
N ASP A 613 10.34 -29.58 -12.26
CA ASP A 613 11.60 -28.88 -11.98
C ASP A 613 12.05 -28.03 -13.17
N TRP A 614 11.33 -26.93 -13.41
CA TRP A 614 11.51 -26.05 -14.56
C TRP A 614 12.30 -24.77 -14.26
N ASP A 615 12.54 -24.45 -12.98
CA ASP A 615 13.07 -23.17 -12.52
C ASP A 615 14.38 -22.77 -13.22
N SER A 616 15.30 -23.71 -13.41
CA SER A 616 16.61 -23.45 -14.03
C SER A 616 16.52 -23.06 -15.51
N SER A 617 15.42 -23.44 -16.16
CA SER A 617 15.21 -23.28 -17.59
C SER A 617 14.18 -22.20 -17.90
N ALA A 618 13.58 -21.58 -16.87
CA ALA A 618 12.62 -20.51 -17.03
C ALA A 618 13.26 -19.33 -17.77
N PRO A 619 12.54 -18.66 -18.70
CA PRO A 619 13.08 -17.55 -19.47
C PRO A 619 13.56 -16.37 -18.61
N GLU A 620 12.94 -16.15 -17.46
CA GLU A 620 13.26 -15.06 -16.52
C GLU A 620 13.68 -15.60 -15.14
N PRO A 621 14.92 -16.05 -14.95
CA PRO A 621 15.37 -16.59 -13.65
C PRO A 621 15.43 -15.54 -12.54
N HIS A 622 15.55 -14.25 -12.89
CA HIS A 622 15.54 -13.10 -11.97
C HIS A 622 14.19 -12.37 -11.94
N HIS A 623 13.10 -13.09 -12.24
CA HIS A 623 11.75 -12.51 -12.30
C HIS A 623 11.39 -11.76 -11.02
N ARG A 624 10.59 -10.69 -11.17
CA ARG A 624 10.22 -9.79 -10.06
C ARG A 624 9.33 -10.49 -9.02
N HIS A 625 8.44 -11.38 -9.46
CA HIS A 625 7.64 -12.19 -8.54
C HIS A 625 8.45 -13.36 -7.97
N VAL A 626 8.11 -13.68 -6.72
CA VAL A 626 8.59 -14.85 -5.98
C VAL A 626 7.40 -15.62 -5.41
N SER A 627 6.36 -15.78 -6.21
CA SER A 627 5.03 -16.28 -5.80
C SER A 627 5.09 -17.65 -5.12
N HIS A 628 5.97 -18.54 -5.57
CA HIS A 628 6.20 -19.85 -4.94
C HIS A 628 6.78 -19.78 -3.52
N LEU A 629 7.21 -18.60 -3.06
CA LEU A 629 7.67 -18.34 -1.70
C LEU A 629 6.56 -17.80 -0.78
N TYR A 630 5.30 -17.74 -1.25
CA TYR A 630 4.15 -17.39 -0.42
C TYR A 630 4.10 -18.19 0.89
N GLY A 631 4.41 -19.48 0.82
CA GLY A 631 4.49 -20.40 1.96
C GLY A 631 5.44 -19.95 3.08
N LEU A 632 6.48 -19.18 2.74
CA LEU A 632 7.42 -18.57 3.71
C LEU A 632 6.91 -17.21 4.22
N PHE A 633 6.39 -16.39 3.32
CA PHE A 633 5.73 -15.12 3.66
C PHE A 633 4.75 -14.70 2.54
N PRO A 634 3.51 -14.30 2.86
CA PRO A 634 2.97 -14.01 4.20
C PRO A 634 2.49 -15.21 5.03
N SER A 635 2.50 -16.42 4.46
CA SER A 635 2.12 -17.65 5.17
C SER A 635 3.15 -18.04 6.25
N HIS A 636 2.93 -19.18 6.90
CA HIS A 636 3.82 -19.79 7.89
C HIS A 636 4.13 -21.26 7.60
N GLN A 637 3.69 -21.78 6.45
CA GLN A 637 3.87 -23.18 6.03
C GLN A 637 5.34 -23.58 5.92
N ILE A 638 6.20 -22.65 5.47
CA ILE A 638 7.64 -22.84 5.33
C ILE A 638 8.34 -21.99 6.39
N ASN A 639 9.11 -22.64 7.26
CA ASN A 639 9.82 -21.98 8.35
C ASN A 639 11.03 -22.80 8.84
N LEU A 640 11.96 -22.13 9.53
CA LEU A 640 13.21 -22.74 9.99
C LEU A 640 13.06 -23.77 11.10
N ASP A 641 11.91 -23.81 11.80
CA ASP A 641 11.74 -24.66 12.98
C ASP A 641 11.08 -26.00 12.63
N GLU A 642 10.08 -25.98 11.74
CA GLU A 642 9.25 -27.15 11.40
C GLU A 642 9.57 -27.72 10.02
N THR A 643 9.99 -26.86 9.08
CA THR A 643 10.27 -27.25 7.68
C THR A 643 11.64 -26.70 7.22
N PRO A 644 12.74 -27.00 7.96
CA PRO A 644 14.04 -26.39 7.71
C PRO A 644 14.58 -26.64 6.29
N ASP A 645 14.37 -27.83 5.73
CA ASP A 645 14.81 -28.16 4.37
C ASP A 645 14.11 -27.29 3.31
N LEU A 646 12.80 -27.07 3.46
CA LEU A 646 12.03 -26.17 2.58
C LEU A 646 12.40 -24.71 2.79
N ALA A 647 12.71 -24.30 4.03
CA ALA A 647 13.18 -22.95 4.32
C ALA A 647 14.55 -22.67 3.68
N MET A 648 15.46 -23.66 3.70
CA MET A 648 16.74 -23.58 2.99
C MET A 648 16.55 -23.59 1.46
N ALA A 649 15.57 -24.33 0.95
CA ALA A 649 15.22 -24.29 -0.46
C ALA A 649 14.63 -22.92 -0.88
N ALA A 650 13.79 -22.32 -0.04
CA ALA A 650 13.26 -20.97 -0.24
C ALA A 650 14.38 -19.90 -0.20
N ARG A 651 15.33 -20.03 0.74
CA ARG A 651 16.56 -19.22 0.76
C ARG A 651 17.31 -19.35 -0.56
N LYS A 652 17.48 -20.58 -1.06
CA LYS A 652 18.17 -20.82 -2.33
C LYS A 652 17.43 -20.16 -3.50
N SER A 653 16.10 -20.23 -3.55
CA SER A 653 15.29 -19.52 -4.55
C SER A 653 15.50 -18.00 -4.49
N LEU A 654 15.57 -17.40 -3.29
CA LEU A 654 15.87 -15.97 -3.13
C LEU A 654 17.26 -15.61 -3.65
N GLU A 655 18.28 -16.41 -3.32
CA GLU A 655 19.65 -16.22 -3.82
C GLU A 655 19.71 -16.26 -5.35
N LEU A 656 18.95 -17.18 -5.98
CA LEU A 656 18.86 -17.29 -7.44
C LEU A 656 18.10 -16.12 -8.08
N ARG A 657 17.01 -15.65 -7.44
CA ARG A 657 16.21 -14.51 -7.91
C ARG A 657 16.97 -13.18 -7.81
N GLY A 658 17.76 -13.00 -6.76
CA GLY A 658 18.48 -11.77 -6.45
C GLY A 658 17.70 -10.81 -5.56
N ASP A 659 18.39 -9.78 -5.06
CA ASP A 659 17.87 -8.88 -4.03
C ASP A 659 17.09 -7.69 -4.61
N GLU A 660 17.58 -7.07 -5.68
CA GLU A 660 17.04 -5.84 -6.26
C GLU A 660 15.96 -6.12 -7.31
N SER A 661 14.81 -5.44 -7.22
CA SER A 661 13.72 -5.48 -8.23
C SER A 661 12.84 -4.25 -8.05
N THR A 662 11.57 -4.26 -8.48
CA THR A 662 10.60 -3.16 -8.28
C THR A 662 10.39 -2.86 -6.79
N GLY A 663 9.72 -1.75 -6.45
CA GLY A 663 9.45 -1.35 -5.07
C GLY A 663 8.79 -2.45 -4.22
N TRP A 664 7.60 -2.91 -4.61
CA TRP A 664 6.91 -4.04 -3.96
C TRP A 664 7.74 -5.33 -3.91
N ALA A 665 8.46 -5.68 -4.98
CA ALA A 665 9.24 -6.92 -5.01
C ALA A 665 10.42 -6.86 -4.03
N THR A 666 11.08 -5.71 -3.96
CA THR A 666 12.12 -5.40 -2.97
C THR A 666 11.56 -5.49 -1.55
N ALA A 667 10.38 -4.93 -1.31
CA ALA A 667 9.70 -4.99 -0.01
C ALA A 667 9.32 -6.44 0.39
N TRP A 668 8.79 -7.25 -0.55
CA TRP A 668 8.48 -8.65 -0.29
C TRP A 668 9.73 -9.47 0.04
N ARG A 669 10.83 -9.26 -0.69
CA ARG A 669 12.12 -9.91 -0.41
C ARG A 669 12.65 -9.54 0.97
N ALA A 670 12.52 -8.29 1.41
CA ALA A 670 12.91 -7.90 2.77
C ALA A 670 12.11 -8.67 3.84
N ASN A 671 10.80 -8.89 3.65
CA ASN A 671 9.98 -9.72 4.54
C ASN A 671 10.43 -11.20 4.53
N LEU A 672 10.71 -11.75 3.35
CA LEU A 672 11.15 -13.15 3.20
C LEU A 672 12.51 -13.39 3.89
N TRP A 673 13.47 -12.49 3.72
CA TRP A 673 14.75 -12.57 4.43
C TRP A 673 14.61 -12.37 5.95
N ALA A 674 13.67 -11.53 6.39
CA ALA A 674 13.34 -11.40 7.81
C ALA A 674 12.76 -12.72 8.37
N ARG A 675 11.90 -13.43 7.63
CA ARG A 675 11.38 -14.76 8.01
C ARG A 675 12.45 -15.85 8.06
N LEU A 676 13.51 -15.71 7.27
CA LEU A 676 14.71 -16.56 7.35
C LEU A 676 15.68 -16.14 8.47
N ARG A 677 15.32 -15.18 9.32
CA ARG A 677 16.16 -14.68 10.44
C ARG A 677 17.48 -14.05 9.99
N GLU A 678 17.55 -13.58 8.75
CA GLU A 678 18.74 -12.96 8.14
C GLU A 678 18.65 -11.43 8.22
N GLY A 679 18.72 -10.89 9.44
CA GLY A 679 18.44 -9.48 9.74
C GLY A 679 19.30 -8.48 8.96
N ASP A 680 20.60 -8.73 8.84
CA ASP A 680 21.50 -7.84 8.09
C ASP A 680 21.20 -7.83 6.58
N HIS A 681 20.82 -8.98 6.03
CA HIS A 681 20.48 -9.10 4.61
C HIS A 681 19.14 -8.40 4.33
N ALA A 682 18.14 -8.66 5.17
CA ALA A 682 16.85 -7.98 5.10
C ALA A 682 17.02 -6.45 5.23
N HIS A 683 17.89 -5.98 6.12
CA HIS A 683 18.21 -4.56 6.27
C HIS A 683 18.95 -3.97 5.05
N ARG A 684 19.84 -4.72 4.40
CA ARG A 684 20.49 -4.26 3.16
C ARG A 684 19.44 -3.99 2.07
N ILE A 685 18.48 -4.89 1.90
CA ILE A 685 17.38 -4.74 0.95
C ILE A 685 16.49 -3.56 1.32
N LEU A 686 16.17 -3.41 2.62
CA LEU A 686 15.43 -2.25 3.11
C LEU A 686 16.15 -0.93 2.80
N ARG A 687 17.48 -0.84 2.97
CA ARG A 687 18.23 0.37 2.63
C ARG A 687 18.15 0.73 1.14
N TYR A 688 18.13 -0.27 0.27
CA TYR A 688 17.89 -0.08 -1.16
C TYR A 688 16.46 0.42 -1.44
N LEU A 689 15.44 -0.16 -0.79
CA LEU A 689 14.04 0.31 -0.87
C LEU A 689 13.92 1.79 -0.47
N LEU A 690 14.61 2.19 0.61
CA LEU A 690 14.66 3.58 1.10
C LEU A 690 15.52 4.51 0.24
N GLY A 691 16.24 3.98 -0.75
CA GLY A 691 17.13 4.71 -1.64
C GLY A 691 16.38 5.45 -2.75
N PRO A 692 17.06 6.38 -3.46
CA PRO A 692 16.43 7.22 -4.48
C PRO A 692 15.94 6.44 -5.71
N ASP A 693 16.40 5.20 -5.90
CA ASP A 693 15.95 4.33 -6.99
C ASP A 693 14.56 3.74 -6.71
N ARG A 694 14.13 3.67 -5.45
CA ARG A 694 12.89 3.03 -5.00
C ARG A 694 12.00 3.88 -4.11
N THR A 695 12.46 5.04 -3.70
CA THR A 695 11.68 5.98 -2.90
C THR A 695 11.80 7.39 -3.50
N TYR A 696 10.67 8.00 -3.85
CA TYR A 696 10.57 9.37 -4.32
C TYR A 696 10.82 10.39 -3.18
N PRO A 697 11.11 11.67 -3.49
CA PRO A 697 11.37 12.69 -2.47
C PRO A 697 10.30 12.83 -1.38
N ASN A 698 9.02 12.61 -1.71
CA ASN A 698 7.91 12.60 -0.75
C ASN A 698 7.76 11.28 0.05
N MET A 699 8.75 10.40 0.00
CA MET A 699 8.78 9.05 0.56
C MET A 699 7.80 8.03 -0.06
N PHE A 700 7.11 8.34 -1.16
CA PHE A 700 6.38 7.32 -1.90
C PHE A 700 7.32 6.27 -2.49
N ASP A 701 6.90 5.02 -2.43
CA ASP A 701 7.57 3.91 -3.09
C ASP A 701 7.50 4.03 -4.62
N ALA A 702 8.51 3.51 -5.29
CA ALA A 702 8.63 3.54 -6.74
C ALA A 702 8.75 2.11 -7.28
N HIS A 703 7.75 1.71 -8.06
CA HIS A 703 7.85 0.53 -8.90
C HIS A 703 9.07 0.63 -9.85
N PRO A 704 9.37 1.76 -10.54
CA PRO A 704 8.54 2.95 -10.86
C PRO A 704 7.47 2.65 -11.93
N PRO A 705 6.41 3.49 -12.05
CA PRO A 705 6.12 4.74 -11.32
C PRO A 705 5.62 4.52 -9.87
N PHE A 706 5.05 5.55 -9.21
CA PHE A 706 4.50 5.42 -7.84
C PHE A 706 3.53 4.24 -7.74
N GLN A 707 3.85 3.34 -6.80
CA GLN A 707 2.99 2.28 -6.30
C GLN A 707 3.10 2.27 -4.77
N ILE A 708 1.99 2.18 -4.07
CA ILE A 708 1.97 2.34 -2.60
C ILE A 708 2.33 1.05 -1.86
N ASP A 709 2.21 -0.09 -2.54
CA ASP A 709 2.45 -1.41 -2.00
C ASP A 709 3.83 -1.54 -1.34
N GLY A 710 4.90 -1.04 -1.96
CA GLY A 710 6.25 -1.08 -1.37
C GLY A 710 6.37 -0.27 -0.07
N ASN A 711 5.62 0.82 0.11
CA ASN A 711 5.56 1.53 1.40
C ASN A 711 4.99 0.64 2.51
N PHE A 712 3.90 -0.08 2.21
CA PHE A 712 3.25 -0.97 3.16
C PHE A 712 4.08 -2.23 3.42
N GLY A 713 4.65 -2.82 2.37
CA GLY A 713 5.53 -3.97 2.47
C GLY A 713 6.82 -3.68 3.24
N GLY A 714 7.42 -2.50 3.07
CA GLY A 714 8.60 -2.08 3.83
C GLY A 714 8.30 -1.84 5.31
N ALA A 715 7.14 -1.25 5.63
CA ALA A 715 6.69 -1.14 7.02
C ALA A 715 6.44 -2.52 7.67
N ALA A 716 5.88 -3.48 6.91
CA ALA A 716 5.72 -4.86 7.35
C ALA A 716 7.09 -5.54 7.59
N ALA A 717 8.07 -5.34 6.69
CA ALA A 717 9.41 -5.92 6.83
C ALA A 717 10.11 -5.47 8.12
N ILE A 718 9.99 -4.19 8.46
CA ILE A 718 10.52 -3.64 9.71
C ILE A 718 9.84 -4.29 10.92
N ALA A 719 8.51 -4.50 10.89
CA ALA A 719 7.83 -5.21 11.97
C ALA A 719 8.28 -6.67 12.09
N GLU A 720 8.40 -7.38 10.95
CA GLU A 720 8.83 -8.78 10.86
C GLU A 720 10.29 -9.00 11.30
N MET A 721 11.16 -8.00 11.18
CA MET A 721 12.52 -8.05 11.75
C MET A 721 12.50 -8.02 13.29
N LEU A 722 11.52 -7.35 13.88
CA LEU A 722 11.44 -7.08 15.32
C LEU A 722 10.61 -8.11 16.07
N VAL A 723 9.50 -8.58 15.51
CA VAL A 723 8.63 -9.60 16.11
C VAL A 723 8.01 -10.48 15.04
N GLN A 724 8.04 -11.79 15.26
CA GLN A 724 7.29 -12.79 14.50
C GLN A 724 6.35 -13.56 15.43
N CYS A 725 5.24 -14.06 14.89
CA CYS A 725 4.35 -14.96 15.62
C CYS A 725 3.73 -16.02 14.70
N ARG A 726 3.63 -17.25 15.23
CA ARG A 726 2.95 -18.38 14.62
C ARG A 726 2.16 -19.10 15.72
N ASP A 727 0.85 -19.20 15.54
CA ASP A 727 -0.07 -19.73 16.56
C ASP A 727 0.17 -19.10 17.95
N ASP A 728 0.58 -19.91 18.94
CA ASP A 728 0.85 -19.46 20.31
C ASP A 728 2.35 -19.20 20.59
N GLU A 729 3.20 -19.27 19.55
CA GLU A 729 4.63 -18.96 19.62
C GLU A 729 4.92 -17.49 19.21
N ILE A 730 5.77 -16.84 20.00
CA ILE A 730 6.21 -15.46 19.81
C ILE A 730 7.72 -15.44 19.70
N ARG A 731 8.28 -14.90 18.61
CA ARG A 731 9.73 -14.72 18.46
C ARG A 731 10.07 -13.24 18.58
N LEU A 732 10.95 -12.93 19.53
CA LEU A 732 11.41 -11.59 19.82
C LEU A 732 12.73 -11.33 19.11
N LEU A 733 12.84 -10.18 18.42
CA LEU A 733 14.03 -9.76 17.69
C LEU A 733 14.56 -10.84 16.72
N PRO A 734 13.69 -11.56 15.97
CA PRO A 734 14.08 -12.74 15.20
C PRO A 734 15.08 -12.43 14.08
N ALA A 735 15.10 -11.19 13.58
CA ALA A 735 16.00 -10.74 12.53
C ALA A 735 16.48 -9.30 12.80
N LEU A 736 16.84 -8.98 14.05
CA LEU A 736 17.35 -7.65 14.41
C LEU A 736 18.67 -7.35 13.66
N PRO A 737 18.73 -6.31 12.81
CA PRO A 737 19.95 -5.95 12.11
C PRO A 737 21.00 -5.38 13.05
N ARG A 738 22.29 -5.66 12.81
CA ARG A 738 23.39 -5.04 13.57
C ARG A 738 23.46 -3.52 13.44
N ALA A 739 22.83 -2.97 12.40
CA ALA A 739 22.70 -1.53 12.19
C ALA A 739 21.76 -0.85 13.20
N TRP A 740 20.97 -1.62 13.97
CA TRP A 740 20.06 -1.11 15.01
C TRP A 740 20.50 -1.60 16.40
N PRO A 741 21.69 -1.19 16.90
CA PRO A 741 22.21 -1.72 18.16
C PRO A 741 21.35 -1.34 19.36
N ASP A 742 20.73 -0.17 19.32
CA ASP A 742 19.86 0.33 20.39
C ASP A 742 18.51 0.74 19.81
N GLY A 743 17.43 0.42 20.53
CA GLY A 743 16.12 0.84 20.10
C GLY A 743 14.97 0.35 20.98
N SER A 744 13.78 0.82 20.65
CA SER A 744 12.56 0.35 21.27
C SER A 744 11.39 0.38 20.29
N VAL A 745 10.50 -0.60 20.42
CA VAL A 745 9.22 -0.62 19.71
C VAL A 745 8.11 -0.82 20.73
N ARG A 746 7.05 -0.03 20.64
CA ARG A 746 5.91 -0.14 21.55
C ARG A 746 4.64 -0.37 20.76
N GLY A 747 3.82 -1.28 21.24
CA GLY A 747 2.44 -1.43 20.81
C GLY A 747 2.18 -2.25 19.54
N LEU A 748 3.19 -2.93 19.00
CA LEU A 748 2.96 -3.94 17.96
C LEU A 748 1.96 -4.99 18.45
N ARG A 749 1.26 -5.61 17.51
CA ARG A 749 0.34 -6.72 17.78
C ARG A 749 0.88 -8.01 17.21
N ILE A 750 0.43 -9.09 17.82
CA ILE A 750 0.64 -10.47 17.39
C ILE A 750 -0.71 -11.20 17.44
N ARG A 751 -0.79 -12.33 16.75
CA ARG A 751 -1.97 -13.21 16.74
C ARG A 751 -2.36 -13.63 18.16
N GLY A 752 -3.64 -13.95 18.35
CA GLY A 752 -4.18 -14.28 19.67
C GLY A 752 -4.43 -13.07 20.57
N ALA A 753 -4.83 -11.93 20.01
CA ALA A 753 -5.23 -10.72 20.73
C ALA A 753 -4.20 -10.17 21.73
N CYS A 754 -2.92 -10.25 21.38
CA CYS A 754 -1.82 -9.83 22.23
C CYS A 754 -1.02 -8.66 21.64
N LYS A 755 -0.57 -7.77 22.53
CA LYS A 755 0.28 -6.62 22.23
C LYS A 755 1.67 -6.87 22.80
N VAL A 756 2.69 -6.52 22.03
CA VAL A 756 4.11 -6.66 22.39
C VAL A 756 4.81 -5.30 22.34
N SER A 757 5.78 -5.11 23.23
CA SER A 757 6.67 -3.95 23.24
C SER A 757 8.05 -4.40 23.67
N LEU A 758 9.09 -3.92 23.00
CA LEU A 758 10.48 -4.33 23.20
C LEU A 758 11.35 -3.11 23.46
N GLU A 759 12.37 -3.29 24.29
CA GLU A 759 13.54 -2.43 24.38
C GLU A 759 14.78 -3.31 24.24
N TRP A 760 15.75 -2.87 23.46
CA TRP A 760 17.04 -3.55 23.29
C TRP A 760 18.19 -2.54 23.30
N ARG A 761 19.36 -3.02 23.72
CA ARG A 761 20.60 -2.24 23.76
C ARG A 761 21.78 -3.11 23.41
N ALA A 762 22.75 -2.56 22.69
CA ALA A 762 23.89 -3.30 22.16
C ALA A 762 23.50 -4.62 21.45
N GLY A 763 22.35 -4.65 20.76
CA GLY A 763 21.82 -5.83 20.07
C GLY A 763 21.15 -6.88 20.97
N GLU A 764 21.05 -6.63 22.28
CA GLU A 764 20.45 -7.57 23.24
C GLU A 764 19.12 -7.05 23.81
N LEU A 765 18.17 -7.96 24.01
CA LEU A 765 16.89 -7.63 24.64
C LEU A 765 17.11 -7.14 26.08
N VAL A 766 16.61 -5.93 26.37
CA VAL A 766 16.54 -5.38 27.73
C VAL A 766 15.24 -5.83 28.39
N CYS A 767 14.11 -5.60 27.73
CA CYS A 767 12.82 -6.09 28.20
C CYS A 767 11.82 -6.31 27.06
N ALA A 768 10.91 -7.27 27.27
CA ALA A 768 9.74 -7.47 26.44
C ALA A 768 8.47 -7.44 27.31
N ARG A 769 7.50 -6.62 26.93
CA ARG A 769 6.22 -6.49 27.64
C ARG A 769 5.09 -7.02 26.78
N LEU A 770 4.39 -8.03 27.29
CA LEU A 770 3.22 -8.64 26.67
C LEU A 770 1.94 -8.22 27.40
N VAL A 771 0.92 -7.84 26.64
CA VAL A 771 -0.42 -7.53 27.17
C VAL A 771 -1.46 -8.19 26.27
N SER A 772 -2.13 -9.21 26.79
CA SER A 772 -3.19 -9.92 26.06
C SER A 772 -4.58 -9.45 26.50
N ARG A 773 -5.55 -9.52 25.57
CA ARG A 773 -6.98 -9.36 25.88
C ARG A 773 -7.65 -10.68 26.25
N ILE A 774 -7.00 -11.81 25.99
CA ILE A 774 -7.48 -13.15 26.28
C ILE A 774 -6.49 -13.92 27.16
N ALA A 775 -6.99 -14.89 27.92
CA ALA A 775 -6.13 -15.80 28.65
C ALA A 775 -5.49 -16.81 27.71
N GLY A 776 -4.30 -17.29 28.03
CA GLY A 776 -3.67 -18.35 27.27
C GLY A 776 -2.20 -18.53 27.61
N MET A 777 -1.69 -19.74 27.39
CA MET A 777 -0.26 -20.00 27.42
C MET A 777 0.36 -19.52 26.11
N ARG A 778 1.57 -18.97 26.19
CA ARG A 778 2.40 -18.62 25.04
C ARG A 778 3.80 -19.13 25.24
N ILE A 779 4.46 -19.50 24.15
CA ILE A 779 5.89 -19.80 24.16
C ILE A 779 6.62 -18.60 23.55
N VAL A 780 7.48 -17.95 24.33
CA VAL A 780 8.23 -16.78 23.89
C VAL A 780 9.67 -17.18 23.64
N HIS A 781 10.14 -16.98 22.41
CA HIS A 781 11.49 -17.30 21.97
C HIS A 781 12.34 -16.03 21.82
N LEU A 782 13.62 -16.16 22.20
CA LEU A 782 14.68 -15.22 21.90
C LEU A 782 15.93 -16.04 21.54
N ASN A 783 16.29 -16.04 20.26
CA ASN A 783 17.28 -16.98 19.71
C ASN A 783 16.92 -18.43 20.09
N GLU A 784 17.88 -19.18 20.63
CA GLU A 784 17.71 -20.58 21.09
C GLU A 784 17.00 -20.72 22.45
N ARG A 785 16.64 -19.61 23.10
CA ARG A 785 15.99 -19.63 24.43
C ARG A 785 14.49 -19.51 24.27
N SER A 786 13.75 -20.18 25.15
CA SER A 786 12.30 -20.04 25.26
C SER A 786 11.85 -19.88 26.71
N ALA A 787 10.68 -19.26 26.89
CA ALA A 787 9.97 -19.18 28.16
C ALA A 787 8.47 -19.41 27.92
N GLU A 788 7.86 -20.27 28.74
CA GLU A 788 6.41 -20.39 28.80
C GLU A 788 5.83 -19.23 29.62
N VAL A 789 4.84 -18.56 29.07
CA VAL A 789 4.22 -17.38 29.67
C VAL A 789 2.72 -17.56 29.69
N GLU A 790 2.17 -17.64 30.90
CA GLU A 790 0.73 -17.55 31.11
C GLU A 790 0.29 -16.08 31.01
N LEU A 791 -0.53 -15.78 30.01
CA LEU A 791 -1.12 -14.46 29.85
C LEU A 791 -2.50 -14.43 30.51
N VAL A 792 -2.72 -13.40 31.32
CA VAL A 792 -4.02 -13.09 31.94
C VAL A 792 -4.55 -11.79 31.32
N PRO A 793 -5.85 -11.73 30.92
CA PRO A 793 -6.43 -10.55 30.28
C PRO A 793 -6.11 -9.24 31.01
N GLY A 794 -5.55 -8.28 30.27
CA GLY A 794 -5.22 -6.94 30.78
C GLY A 794 -4.02 -6.86 31.73
N ARG A 795 -3.52 -7.99 32.25
CA ARG A 795 -2.34 -8.02 33.13
C ARG A 795 -1.07 -8.05 32.27
N PRO A 796 -0.18 -7.04 32.39
CA PRO A 796 1.08 -7.08 31.66
C PRO A 796 2.01 -8.15 32.25
N VAL A 797 2.67 -8.91 31.37
CA VAL A 797 3.83 -9.74 31.71
C VAL A 797 5.08 -9.10 31.13
N THR A 798 6.17 -9.07 31.89
CA THR A 798 7.45 -8.49 31.45
C THR A 798 8.53 -9.56 31.52
N LEU A 799 9.22 -9.80 30.41
CA LEU A 799 10.39 -10.68 30.34
C LEU A 799 11.64 -9.80 30.30
N ASN A 800 12.56 -10.02 31.23
CA ASN A 800 13.73 -9.19 31.44
C ASN A 800 15.01 -9.88 30.92
N GLY A 801 15.78 -9.11 30.16
CA GLY A 801 17.08 -9.48 29.66
C GLY A 801 17.08 -10.63 28.65
N PRO A 802 18.28 -11.04 28.19
CA PRO A 802 18.43 -12.15 27.26
C PRO A 802 18.07 -13.52 27.87
N LEU A 803 17.82 -13.58 29.19
CA LEU A 803 17.43 -14.79 29.91
C LEU A 803 15.90 -14.98 29.99
N LEU A 804 15.10 -14.04 29.47
CA LEU A 804 13.63 -14.07 29.51
C LEU A 804 13.04 -14.29 30.92
N ARG A 805 13.61 -13.62 31.94
CA ARG A 805 13.12 -13.76 33.32
C ARG A 805 11.85 -12.93 33.54
N THR A 806 10.76 -13.59 33.93
CA THR A 806 9.46 -12.96 34.28
C THR A 806 9.53 -12.09 35.52
#